data_AF-A0A167W2P0-F1
#
_entry.id   AF-A0A167W2P0-F1
#
_cell.length_a   1.000
_cell.length_b   1.000
_cell.length_c   1.000
_cell.angle_alpha   90.00
_cell.angle_beta   90.00
_cell.angle_gamma   90.00
#
_symmetry.space_group_name_H-M   'P 1'
#
loop_
_entity.id
_entity.type
_entity.pdbx_description
1 polymer ?
#
loop_
_entity_poly.entity_id
_entity_poly.type
_entity_poly.pdbx_seq_one_letter_code
_entity_poly.pdbx_strand_id
1 'polypeptide(L)'
;MPSSSQLVVRLNDMTVAAETSPVDDHAIVDWAVQRDFIVSAVDKKDVVAFQQRLTSTPSTEQLSLCIQQRDRLLQHQAALDTSFAVYENIFHNNCLAYRQIKDQIDPLNEGTGKRKRLTHDGGDGDNGENDEWHRFAKQAAAERTRFACLKAIADQWGTLWLQHYNILARPLRFCRKLRTAAYAAPYWPHAAARLNLIILFRFQQNLRSQIQDSPFPVLHQDLEQLVQPDPKREKQMLAFFNDAGGNPGAALHGLGMDVHGLVVRSMYAVKTLPSLPQLWVDGSTQRVQELAADMPAANETGQASQTSQVSQDSQADDANYNKQTNEAGRDNQATEASQDTQTNEADQADTACQASKAALTTKAQPACGVPRTPLPTKRPLQSSSLNAPPLLNPMANDRLSRIRLPPATPVVYPVERRATKPRPRRNYTTPMLQAPAVTPPEPTALTRLVAARCCPRVSDARLAQLDRGRYTEAAAALQIDPKLLCGKHWAAWQHASAKVTATAVSPLTLLDRPPAVFTPGIVTGRPPQYNPDDDEAFRKTVIKELDEAARDSPTAADSHGAVNARLVRTVLSHARQPTFADTAGRPAEALLLTGAEAAAALAASAVATPIIVEGQQTYSWPTDGVRPIDLFLCRLGPDAHTAAVQIPSRPKTSRSFAKKTLREIRARFYAAEDTKDPWNLLDLANPLQSNIVPAFLGGDACSMLTTMRNRLFQRLNKTAERPVTQAAEYAQWRDLLEWALLSEGGHCTAPHMDSHGLATWITVQEGHFGFGWMAHPSDEERAAWLAEPSNYVSAAWRYVVLRPGQTVYFPPGTVHFVFRLRQGQTLALGGHVLSWRDIGRWARVVHEERAHPDATNEDIEHDVDLFISLARELVTERVQRGEADELGGLDEVNAFFAVT
;
A
#
# COMPACT_ATOMS: atom_id res chain seq x y z
N MET A 1 -10.85 -3.32 77.17
CA MET A 1 -10.94 -4.51 76.29
C MET A 1 -9.96 -4.29 75.14
N PRO A 2 -9.13 -5.28 74.80
CA PRO A 2 -7.75 -5.07 74.33
C PRO A 2 -7.60 -4.94 72.80
N SER A 3 -6.37 -4.56 72.45
CA SER A 3 -5.81 -4.16 71.16
C SER A 3 -5.49 -5.31 70.18
N SER A 4 -5.52 -4.93 68.89
CA SER A 4 -4.58 -5.24 67.79
C SER A 4 -3.72 -6.51 67.85
N SER A 5 -3.78 -7.34 66.79
CA SER A 5 -2.60 -7.99 66.17
C SER A 5 -2.94 -8.62 64.81
N GLN A 6 -2.29 -8.06 63.78
CA GLN A 6 -1.64 -8.73 62.64
C GLN A 6 -2.38 -9.84 61.86
N LEU A 7 -2.76 -9.51 60.62
CA LEU A 7 -2.67 -10.44 59.49
C LEU A 7 -2.07 -9.70 58.28
N VAL A 8 -0.74 -9.69 58.21
CA VAL A 8 -0.01 -9.35 56.96
C VAL A 8 0.01 -10.62 56.12
N VAL A 9 -0.92 -10.73 55.18
CA VAL A 9 -0.85 -11.74 54.11
C VAL A 9 -0.05 -11.13 52.96
N ARG A 10 1.07 -11.76 52.61
CA ARG A 10 1.86 -11.44 51.42
C ARG A 10 0.99 -11.67 50.17
N LEU A 11 0.72 -10.59 49.43
CA LEU A 11 0.03 -10.55 48.13
C LEU A 11 0.90 -11.04 46.96
N ASN A 12 1.66 -12.13 47.11
CA ASN A 12 2.48 -12.68 46.03
C ASN A 12 1.95 -13.98 45.40
N ASP A 13 0.88 -14.59 45.92
CA ASP A 13 0.35 -15.86 45.39
C ASP A 13 -1.15 -15.84 45.00
N MET A 14 -1.76 -14.66 44.84
CA MET A 14 -3.08 -14.56 44.21
C MET A 14 -2.94 -14.41 42.70
N THR A 15 -2.58 -15.51 42.03
CA THR A 15 -3.16 -15.76 40.70
C THR A 15 -4.66 -15.80 40.90
N VAL A 16 -5.36 -14.73 40.52
CA VAL A 16 -6.80 -14.75 40.31
C VAL A 16 -7.04 -15.79 39.24
N ALA A 17 -7.36 -17.02 39.68
CA ALA A 17 -8.02 -18.00 38.85
C ALA A 17 -9.41 -17.44 38.58
N ALA A 18 -9.51 -16.57 37.57
CA ALA A 18 -10.76 -16.44 36.86
C ALA A 18 -11.02 -17.84 36.29
N GLU A 19 -11.95 -18.58 36.90
CA GLU A 19 -12.48 -19.81 36.35
C GLU A 19 -13.15 -19.47 35.01
N THR A 20 -12.34 -19.42 33.96
CA THR A 20 -12.83 -19.39 32.60
C THR A 20 -13.42 -20.76 32.36
N SER A 21 -14.74 -20.82 32.18
CA SER A 21 -15.42 -21.99 31.61
C SER A 21 -14.59 -22.55 30.45
N PRO A 22 -14.40 -23.88 30.34
CA PRO A 22 -13.57 -24.47 29.30
C PRO A 22 -14.06 -23.93 27.95
N VAL A 23 -13.20 -23.13 27.32
CA VAL A 23 -13.50 -22.55 26.02
C VAL A 23 -13.54 -23.71 25.04
N ASP A 24 -14.65 -23.87 24.33
CA ASP A 24 -14.75 -24.85 23.27
C ASP A 24 -13.70 -24.54 22.20
N ASP A 25 -12.68 -25.39 22.14
CA ASP A 25 -11.54 -25.30 21.23
C ASP A 25 -11.99 -25.27 19.75
N HIS A 26 -13.14 -25.84 19.41
CA HIS A 26 -13.69 -25.82 18.06
C HIS A 26 -14.35 -24.48 17.75
N ALA A 27 -15.16 -23.97 18.69
CA ALA A 27 -15.82 -22.67 18.57
C ALA A 27 -14.81 -21.52 18.39
N ILE A 28 -13.59 -21.67 18.93
CA ILE A 28 -12.54 -20.65 18.82
C ILE A 28 -11.92 -20.58 17.42
N VAL A 29 -11.77 -21.72 16.76
CA VAL A 29 -11.25 -21.81 15.40
C VAL A 29 -12.31 -21.28 14.45
N ASP A 30 -13.57 -21.67 14.65
CA ASP A 30 -14.70 -21.19 13.86
C ASP A 30 -14.89 -19.67 13.98
N TRP A 31 -14.77 -19.13 15.20
CA TRP A 31 -14.77 -17.68 15.43
C TRP A 31 -13.67 -16.98 14.63
N ALA A 32 -12.46 -17.54 14.62
CA ALA A 32 -11.33 -16.93 13.92
C ALA A 32 -11.47 -17.02 12.39
N VAL A 33 -12.04 -18.11 11.86
CA VAL A 33 -12.38 -18.25 10.43
C VAL A 33 -13.48 -17.25 10.02
N GLN A 34 -14.55 -17.12 10.81
CA GLN A 34 -15.68 -16.23 10.53
C GLN A 34 -15.32 -14.74 10.55
N ARG A 35 -14.31 -14.36 11.34
CA ARG A 35 -13.87 -12.97 11.52
C ARG A 35 -12.68 -12.59 10.62
N ASP A 36 -12.36 -13.43 9.64
CA ASP A 36 -11.26 -13.24 8.70
C ASP A 36 -9.89 -13.06 9.37
N PHE A 37 -9.73 -13.55 10.61
CA PHE A 37 -8.43 -13.57 11.29
C PHE A 37 -7.53 -14.69 10.80
N ILE A 38 -8.05 -15.58 9.98
CA ILE A 38 -7.28 -16.64 9.39
C ILE A 38 -7.52 -16.58 7.90
N VAL A 39 -6.43 -16.84 7.17
CA VAL A 39 -6.47 -17.32 5.81
C VAL A 39 -6.65 -16.18 4.81
N SER A 40 -5.61 -15.90 4.00
CA SER A 40 -5.76 -15.02 2.83
C SER A 40 -6.88 -15.56 1.91
N ALA A 41 -7.42 -14.73 1.00
CA ALA A 41 -8.43 -15.19 0.05
C ALA A 41 -8.01 -16.49 -0.68
N VAL A 42 -6.71 -16.61 -0.96
CA VAL A 42 -6.07 -17.78 -1.59
C VAL A 42 -6.10 -18.99 -0.67
N ASP A 43 -5.68 -18.82 0.59
CA ASP A 43 -5.64 -19.93 1.53
C ASP A 43 -7.07 -20.44 1.89
N LYS A 44 -8.13 -19.61 1.74
CA LYS A 44 -9.52 -19.98 2.14
C LYS A 44 -10.10 -20.98 1.17
N LYS A 45 -9.82 -20.76 -0.12
CA LYS A 45 -10.15 -21.70 -1.17
C LYS A 45 -9.45 -23.03 -0.93
N ASP A 46 -8.16 -23.00 -0.56
CA ASP A 46 -7.39 -24.22 -0.26
C ASP A 46 -7.93 -24.98 0.97
N VAL A 47 -8.31 -24.28 2.03
CA VAL A 47 -8.91 -24.88 3.24
C VAL A 47 -10.26 -25.51 2.93
N VAL A 48 -11.15 -24.79 2.25
CA VAL A 48 -12.49 -25.28 1.87
C VAL A 48 -12.38 -26.46 0.89
N ALA A 49 -11.51 -26.34 -0.12
CA ALA A 49 -11.28 -27.41 -1.09
C ALA A 49 -10.71 -28.67 -0.40
N PHE A 50 -9.79 -28.50 0.55
CA PHE A 50 -9.27 -29.63 1.33
C PHE A 50 -10.35 -30.26 2.21
N GLN A 51 -11.17 -29.47 2.91
CA GLN A 51 -12.28 -29.99 3.72
C GLN A 51 -13.26 -30.79 2.86
N GLN A 52 -13.68 -30.24 1.71
CA GLN A 52 -14.55 -30.92 0.76
C GLN A 52 -13.92 -32.24 0.28
N ARG A 53 -12.64 -32.19 -0.13
CA ARG A 53 -11.88 -33.38 -0.53
C ARG A 53 -11.90 -34.43 0.58
N LEU A 54 -11.52 -34.06 1.80
CA LEU A 54 -11.46 -34.95 2.96
C LEU A 54 -12.83 -35.58 3.29
N THR A 55 -13.91 -34.81 3.24
CA THR A 55 -15.28 -35.32 3.47
C THR A 55 -15.78 -36.24 2.37
N SER A 56 -15.33 -36.05 1.12
CA SER A 56 -15.69 -36.89 -0.03
C SER A 56 -14.85 -38.16 -0.15
N THR A 57 -13.70 -38.20 0.52
CA THR A 57 -12.78 -39.35 0.48
C THR A 57 -13.25 -40.47 1.42
N PRO A 58 -13.19 -41.75 1.01
CA PRO A 58 -13.51 -42.89 1.87
C PRO A 58 -12.71 -42.87 3.18
N SER A 59 -13.32 -43.31 4.28
CA SER A 59 -12.71 -43.26 5.62
C SER A 59 -11.34 -43.95 5.71
N THR A 60 -11.11 -44.99 4.90
CA THR A 60 -9.84 -45.72 4.79
C THR A 60 -8.70 -44.89 4.21
N GLU A 61 -8.99 -43.83 3.44
CA GLU A 61 -8.00 -43.00 2.74
C GLU A 61 -7.86 -41.59 3.37
N GLN A 62 -8.80 -41.17 4.21
CA GLN A 62 -8.79 -39.85 4.85
C GLN A 62 -7.50 -39.57 5.64
N LEU A 63 -6.95 -40.57 6.32
CA LEU A 63 -5.72 -40.40 7.10
C LEU A 63 -4.53 -40.04 6.20
N SER A 64 -4.41 -40.68 5.04
CA SER A 64 -3.35 -40.38 4.07
C SER A 64 -3.40 -38.93 3.58
N LEU A 65 -4.62 -38.40 3.35
CA LEU A 65 -4.78 -36.98 3.03
C LEU A 65 -4.41 -36.05 4.18
N CYS A 66 -4.71 -36.43 5.42
CA CYS A 66 -4.31 -35.67 6.60
C CYS A 66 -2.79 -35.65 6.76
N ILE A 67 -2.11 -36.78 6.55
CA ILE A 67 -0.63 -36.89 6.56
C ILE A 67 -0.02 -35.98 5.49
N GLN A 68 -0.48 -36.07 4.25
CA GLN A 68 0.02 -35.23 3.14
C GLN A 68 -0.11 -33.73 3.46
N GLN A 69 -1.26 -33.33 4.01
CA GLN A 69 -1.51 -31.93 4.33
C GLN A 69 -0.71 -31.48 5.56
N ARG A 70 -0.56 -32.32 6.58
CA ARG A 70 0.33 -32.09 7.74
C ARG A 70 1.76 -31.81 7.27
N ASP A 71 2.29 -32.66 6.39
CA ASP A 71 3.67 -32.55 5.92
C ASP A 71 3.88 -31.28 5.10
N ARG A 72 2.93 -30.95 4.24
CA ARG A 72 2.91 -29.67 3.52
C ARG A 72 2.97 -28.48 4.48
N LEU A 73 2.19 -28.50 5.57
CA LEU A 73 2.19 -27.43 6.57
C LEU A 73 3.52 -27.36 7.34
N LEU A 74 4.06 -28.50 7.77
CA LEU A 74 5.34 -28.58 8.47
C LEU A 74 6.53 -28.13 7.61
N GLN A 75 6.48 -28.38 6.29
CA GLN A 75 7.51 -27.93 5.35
C GLN A 75 7.47 -26.42 5.08
N HIS A 76 6.35 -25.74 5.32
CA HIS A 76 6.13 -24.32 4.97
C HIS A 76 6.00 -23.42 6.21
N GLN A 77 6.62 -23.82 7.31
CA GLN A 77 6.40 -23.32 8.67
C GLN A 77 6.47 -21.79 8.84
N ALA A 78 7.23 -21.05 8.02
CA ALA A 78 7.34 -19.59 8.14
C ALA A 78 6.18 -18.78 7.51
N ALA A 79 5.38 -19.39 6.62
CA ALA A 79 4.35 -18.69 5.85
C ALA A 79 2.91 -19.00 6.29
N LEU A 80 2.69 -20.09 7.03
CA LEU A 80 1.36 -20.68 7.27
C LEU A 80 1.03 -20.91 8.75
N ASP A 81 1.62 -20.13 9.67
CA ASP A 81 1.50 -20.36 11.12
C ASP A 81 0.04 -20.50 11.56
N THR A 82 -0.88 -19.67 11.08
CA THR A 82 -2.29 -19.69 11.53
C THR A 82 -3.11 -20.86 10.98
N SER A 83 -2.63 -21.54 9.94
CA SER A 83 -3.35 -22.62 9.27
C SER A 83 -3.33 -23.93 10.06
N PHE A 84 -2.35 -24.13 10.96
CA PHE A 84 -2.21 -25.35 11.75
C PHE A 84 -3.45 -25.67 12.58
N ALA A 85 -4.00 -24.69 13.31
CA ALA A 85 -5.20 -24.89 14.12
C ALA A 85 -6.47 -25.11 13.28
N VAL A 86 -6.56 -24.53 12.08
CA VAL A 86 -7.69 -24.74 11.17
C VAL A 86 -7.67 -26.14 10.59
N TYR A 87 -6.53 -26.57 10.05
CA TYR A 87 -6.41 -27.93 9.50
C TYR A 87 -6.55 -28.98 10.59
N GLU A 88 -6.04 -28.73 11.79
CA GLU A 88 -6.25 -29.65 12.91
C GLU A 88 -7.73 -29.79 13.29
N ASN A 89 -8.48 -28.68 13.32
CA ASN A 89 -9.93 -28.70 13.54
C ASN A 89 -10.64 -29.52 12.45
N ILE A 90 -10.25 -29.33 11.18
CA ILE A 90 -10.79 -30.09 10.05
C ILE A 90 -10.45 -31.58 10.18
N PHE A 91 -9.21 -31.93 10.53
CA PHE A 91 -8.78 -33.32 10.72
C PHE A 91 -9.58 -33.96 11.85
N HIS A 92 -9.74 -33.27 12.99
CA HIS A 92 -10.48 -33.77 14.14
C HIS A 92 -11.95 -34.03 13.81
N ASN A 93 -12.62 -33.11 13.13
CA ASN A 93 -14.05 -33.21 12.85
C ASN A 93 -14.36 -34.22 11.73
N ASN A 94 -13.45 -34.42 10.78
CA ASN A 94 -13.75 -35.15 9.54
C ASN A 94 -12.96 -36.45 9.35
N CYS A 95 -11.92 -36.72 10.16
CA CYS A 95 -11.12 -37.95 10.06
C CYS A 95 -11.12 -38.74 11.38
N LEU A 96 -11.79 -39.90 11.39
CA LEU A 96 -11.89 -40.76 12.59
C LEU A 96 -10.51 -41.31 13.03
N ALA A 97 -9.67 -41.71 12.08
CA ALA A 97 -8.35 -42.24 12.37
C ALA A 97 -7.43 -41.17 12.99
N TYR A 98 -7.50 -39.93 12.50
CA TYR A 98 -6.78 -38.81 13.12
C TYR A 98 -7.25 -38.56 14.55
N ARG A 99 -8.55 -38.66 14.85
CA ARG A 99 -9.03 -38.55 16.25
C ARG A 99 -8.38 -39.58 17.16
N GLN A 100 -8.30 -40.84 16.74
CA GLN A 100 -7.64 -41.90 17.49
C GLN A 100 -6.15 -41.63 17.70
N ILE A 101 -5.45 -41.11 16.68
CA ILE A 101 -4.05 -40.70 16.78
C ILE A 101 -3.89 -39.54 17.76
N LYS A 102 -4.78 -38.53 17.70
CA LYS A 102 -4.76 -37.38 18.61
C LYS A 102 -4.96 -37.82 20.06
N ASP A 103 -5.88 -38.74 20.32
CA ASP A 103 -6.11 -39.30 21.67
C ASP A 103 -4.87 -40.04 22.22
N GLN A 104 -4.01 -40.58 21.34
CA GLN A 104 -2.73 -41.19 21.72
C GLN A 104 -1.60 -40.17 21.91
N ILE A 105 -1.65 -39.04 21.21
CA ILE A 105 -0.62 -37.99 21.18
C ILE A 105 -0.84 -36.92 22.25
N ASP A 106 -2.05 -36.78 22.80
CA ASP A 106 -2.39 -35.78 23.81
C ASP A 106 -2.41 -36.36 25.23
N PRO A 107 -1.25 -36.61 25.87
CA PRO A 107 -1.19 -37.14 27.23
C PRO A 107 -1.54 -36.09 28.30
N LEU A 108 -1.90 -34.86 27.91
CA LEU A 108 -2.21 -33.78 28.86
C LEU A 108 -3.54 -33.95 29.61
N ASN A 109 -4.34 -34.97 29.26
CA ASN A 109 -5.51 -35.37 30.04
C ASN A 109 -5.21 -36.36 31.18
N GLU A 110 -3.98 -36.85 31.34
CA GLU A 110 -3.58 -37.58 32.54
C GLU A 110 -2.90 -36.64 33.53
N GLY A 111 -3.70 -36.08 34.45
CA GLY A 111 -3.28 -35.26 35.58
C GLY A 111 -2.38 -35.96 36.62
N THR A 112 -1.57 -36.92 36.21
CA THR A 112 -0.72 -37.74 37.09
C THR A 112 0.72 -37.77 36.62
N GLY A 113 1.37 -36.61 36.44
CA GLY A 113 2.78 -36.31 36.76
C GLY A 113 3.93 -37.27 36.35
N LYS A 114 3.69 -38.34 35.61
CA LYS A 114 4.67 -39.35 35.21
C LYS A 114 4.49 -39.61 33.73
N ARG A 115 5.17 -38.80 32.91
CA ARG A 115 5.55 -39.25 31.56
C ARG A 115 6.31 -40.56 31.74
N LYS A 116 5.65 -41.71 31.53
CA LYS A 116 6.36 -42.92 31.13
C LYS A 116 7.06 -42.52 29.83
N ARG A 117 8.35 -42.19 29.91
CA ARG A 117 9.22 -42.34 28.72
C ARG A 117 8.93 -43.76 28.26
N LEU A 118 8.32 -43.92 27.08
CA LEU A 118 8.42 -45.19 26.39
C LEU A 118 9.93 -45.41 26.26
N THR A 119 10.48 -46.23 27.16
CA THR A 119 11.87 -46.65 27.09
C THR A 119 11.98 -47.47 25.83
N HIS A 120 12.68 -46.83 24.92
CA HIS A 120 13.13 -47.30 23.64
C HIS A 120 14.01 -48.53 23.86
N ASP A 121 13.42 -49.72 23.74
CA ASP A 121 14.19 -50.95 23.53
C ASP A 121 13.93 -51.41 22.09
N GLY A 122 14.90 -51.09 21.21
CA GLY A 122 15.26 -51.88 20.04
C GLY A 122 14.34 -51.81 18.82
N GLY A 123 14.37 -50.70 18.09
CA GLY A 123 13.82 -50.65 16.72
C GLY A 123 13.99 -49.29 16.07
N ASP A 124 15.12 -49.05 15.41
CA ASP A 124 15.48 -47.80 14.69
C ASP A 124 14.65 -47.55 13.40
N GLY A 125 13.45 -48.11 13.28
CA GLY A 125 12.74 -48.21 11.99
C GLY A 125 11.62 -47.19 11.71
N ASP A 126 10.88 -46.69 12.72
CA ASP A 126 9.54 -46.14 12.44
C ASP A 126 9.09 -44.97 13.35
N ASN A 127 10.02 -44.32 14.06
CA ASN A 127 9.68 -43.24 15.00
C ASN A 127 9.39 -41.87 14.32
N GLY A 128 9.66 -41.74 13.02
CA GLY A 128 9.55 -40.47 12.31
C GLY A 128 8.13 -39.91 12.22
N GLU A 129 7.14 -40.77 11.98
CA GLU A 129 5.75 -40.31 11.75
C GLU A 129 5.09 -39.80 13.04
N ASN A 130 5.35 -40.46 14.17
CA ASN A 130 4.84 -40.04 15.48
C ASN A 130 5.43 -38.68 15.90
N ASP A 131 6.71 -38.43 15.60
CA ASP A 131 7.36 -37.15 15.89
C ASP A 131 6.76 -36.00 15.05
N GLU A 132 6.40 -36.26 13.80
CA GLU A 132 5.76 -35.27 12.93
C GLU A 132 4.35 -34.90 13.40
N TRP A 133 3.54 -35.88 13.83
CA TRP A 133 2.24 -35.59 14.42
C TRP A 133 2.35 -34.83 15.74
N HIS A 134 3.34 -35.13 16.59
CA HIS A 134 3.62 -34.35 17.80
C HIS A 134 4.00 -32.89 17.48
N ARG A 135 4.85 -32.68 16.47
CA ARG A 135 5.23 -31.33 16.01
C ARG A 135 4.02 -30.56 15.50
N PHE A 136 3.19 -31.20 14.68
CA PHE A 136 1.95 -30.61 14.15
C PHE A 136 0.97 -30.24 15.28
N ALA A 137 0.69 -31.18 16.20
CA ALA A 137 -0.22 -30.95 17.31
C ALA A 137 0.25 -29.82 18.24
N LYS A 138 1.56 -29.75 18.51
CA LYS A 138 2.16 -28.67 19.30
C LYS A 138 1.96 -27.30 18.64
N GLN A 139 2.16 -27.21 17.33
CA GLN A 139 1.94 -25.97 16.59
C GLN A 139 0.45 -25.60 16.57
N ALA A 140 -0.44 -26.55 16.27
CA ALA A 140 -1.88 -26.33 16.31
C ALA A 140 -2.36 -25.84 17.70
N ALA A 141 -1.87 -26.42 18.80
CA ALA A 141 -2.21 -26.00 20.16
C ALA A 141 -1.72 -24.57 20.47
N ALA A 142 -0.52 -24.19 20.00
CA ALA A 142 -0.01 -22.82 20.15
C ALA A 142 -0.91 -21.80 19.43
N GLU A 143 -1.39 -22.14 18.24
CA GLU A 143 -2.27 -21.29 17.43
C GLU A 143 -3.70 -21.22 17.99
N ARG A 144 -4.26 -22.33 18.49
CA ARG A 144 -5.52 -22.30 19.25
C ARG A 144 -5.42 -21.35 20.45
N THR A 145 -4.31 -21.42 21.18
CA THR A 145 -4.06 -20.48 22.29
C THR A 145 -3.96 -19.03 21.79
N ARG A 146 -3.37 -18.80 20.61
CA ARG A 146 -3.30 -17.47 19.99
C ARG A 146 -4.71 -16.96 19.67
N PHE A 147 -5.54 -17.77 19.03
CA PHE A 147 -6.94 -17.42 18.74
C PHE A 147 -7.74 -17.14 19.99
N ALA A 148 -7.51 -17.89 21.08
CA ALA A 148 -8.11 -17.60 22.37
C ALA A 148 -7.73 -16.20 22.89
N CYS A 149 -6.47 -15.83 22.71
CA CYS A 149 -6.01 -14.49 23.08
C CYS A 149 -6.65 -13.41 22.21
N LEU A 150 -6.65 -13.61 20.89
CA LEU A 150 -7.23 -12.66 19.94
C LEU A 150 -8.73 -12.49 20.18
N LYS A 151 -9.47 -13.58 20.42
CA LYS A 151 -10.90 -13.51 20.76
C LYS A 151 -11.13 -12.68 22.00
N ALA A 152 -10.42 -12.98 23.08
CA ALA A 152 -10.54 -12.23 24.33
C ALA A 152 -10.23 -10.73 24.14
N ILE A 153 -9.21 -10.39 23.34
CA ILE A 153 -8.90 -8.99 23.04
C ILE A 153 -10.01 -8.36 22.18
N ALA A 154 -10.52 -9.07 21.18
CA ALA A 154 -11.60 -8.60 20.31
C ALA A 154 -12.87 -8.31 21.10
N ASP A 155 -13.17 -9.15 22.08
CA ASP A 155 -14.34 -9.02 22.95
C ASP A 155 -14.24 -7.75 23.82
N GLN A 156 -13.03 -7.27 24.15
CA GLN A 156 -12.82 -6.04 24.92
C GLN A 156 -12.65 -4.79 24.04
N TRP A 157 -11.79 -4.85 23.03
CA TRP A 157 -11.33 -3.67 22.26
C TRP A 157 -11.85 -3.63 20.82
N GLY A 158 -12.57 -4.66 20.39
CA GLY A 158 -13.18 -4.74 19.06
C GLY A 158 -12.30 -5.42 18.01
N THR A 159 -12.95 -6.04 17.02
CA THR A 159 -12.29 -6.74 15.90
C THR A 159 -11.50 -5.79 14.99
N LEU A 160 -12.04 -4.60 14.71
CA LEU A 160 -11.38 -3.61 13.83
C LEU A 160 -10.03 -3.17 14.38
N TRP A 161 -9.94 -3.06 15.71
CA TRP A 161 -8.70 -2.71 16.41
C TRP A 161 -7.60 -3.76 16.17
N LEU A 162 -7.94 -5.06 16.31
CA LEU A 162 -6.98 -6.15 16.08
C LEU A 162 -6.47 -6.19 14.64
N GLN A 163 -7.36 -5.95 13.68
CA GLN A 163 -7.05 -5.93 12.26
C GLN A 163 -6.14 -4.74 11.92
N HIS A 164 -6.46 -3.54 12.42
CA HIS A 164 -5.68 -2.33 12.17
C HIS A 164 -4.21 -2.49 12.59
N TYR A 165 -3.96 -3.08 13.76
CA TYR A 165 -2.59 -3.25 14.28
C TYR A 165 -1.91 -4.57 13.90
N ASN A 166 -2.56 -5.39 13.06
CA ASN A 166 -2.07 -6.70 12.63
C ASN A 166 -1.57 -7.56 13.81
N ILE A 167 -2.36 -7.67 14.88
CA ILE A 167 -1.97 -8.36 16.12
C ILE A 167 -1.74 -9.86 15.88
N LEU A 168 -2.39 -10.44 14.87
CA LEU A 168 -2.21 -11.81 14.46
C LEU A 168 -0.74 -12.15 14.12
N ALA A 169 -0.01 -11.21 13.51
CA ALA A 169 1.40 -11.38 13.16
C ALA A 169 2.34 -11.28 14.38
N ARG A 170 1.81 -10.99 15.58
CA ARG A 170 2.62 -10.88 16.80
C ARG A 170 2.86 -12.26 17.44
N PRO A 171 4.02 -12.47 18.07
CA PRO A 171 4.31 -13.74 18.74
C PRO A 171 3.27 -14.06 19.84
N LEU A 172 2.94 -15.35 20.04
CA LEU A 172 1.97 -15.79 21.06
C LEU A 172 2.21 -15.20 22.46
N ARG A 173 3.48 -15.07 22.88
CA ARG A 173 3.86 -14.44 24.16
C ARG A 173 3.34 -13.00 24.29
N PHE A 174 3.31 -12.26 23.18
CA PHE A 174 2.79 -10.90 23.13
C PHE A 174 1.27 -10.92 23.21
N CYS A 175 0.60 -11.78 22.44
CA CYS A 175 -0.87 -11.92 22.47
C CYS A 175 -1.39 -12.27 23.88
N ARG A 176 -0.69 -13.14 24.63
CA ARG A 176 -1.04 -13.48 26.01
C ARG A 176 -1.00 -12.26 26.94
N LYS A 177 0.05 -11.44 26.84
CA LYS A 177 0.19 -10.22 27.65
C LYS A 177 -0.81 -9.15 27.24
N LEU A 178 -1.07 -9.02 25.94
CA LEU A 178 -2.08 -8.12 25.40
C LEU A 178 -3.48 -8.51 25.88
N ARG A 179 -3.80 -9.80 25.93
CA ARG A 179 -5.03 -10.31 26.54
C ARG A 179 -5.13 -9.90 28.01
N THR A 180 -4.07 -10.08 28.80
CA THR A 180 -4.06 -9.65 30.21
C THR A 180 -4.27 -8.14 30.35
N ALA A 181 -3.65 -7.35 29.48
CA ALA A 181 -3.83 -5.90 29.44
C ALA A 181 -5.27 -5.50 29.06
N ALA A 182 -5.87 -6.19 28.09
CA ALA A 182 -7.26 -6.00 27.70
C ALA A 182 -8.23 -6.31 28.84
N TYR A 183 -7.98 -7.33 29.64
CA TYR A 183 -8.79 -7.58 30.85
C TYR A 183 -8.56 -6.54 31.96
N ALA A 184 -7.33 -6.04 32.12
CA ALA A 184 -7.04 -4.99 33.10
C ALA A 184 -7.66 -3.63 32.71
N ALA A 185 -7.74 -3.34 31.41
CA ALA A 185 -8.29 -2.11 30.86
C ALA A 185 -9.28 -2.42 29.72
N PRO A 186 -10.50 -2.90 30.03
CA PRO A 186 -11.44 -3.40 29.03
C PRO A 186 -11.98 -2.30 28.10
N TYR A 187 -12.04 -1.07 28.58
CA TYR A 187 -12.51 0.07 27.78
C TYR A 187 -11.35 0.69 26.99
N TRP A 188 -11.36 0.51 25.66
CA TRP A 188 -10.25 0.92 24.79
C TRP A 188 -9.84 2.40 24.92
N PRO A 189 -10.75 3.41 24.90
CA PRO A 189 -10.34 4.81 25.03
C PRO A 189 -9.52 5.11 26.29
N HIS A 190 -9.86 4.46 27.40
CA HIS A 190 -9.08 4.57 28.64
C HIS A 190 -7.73 3.85 28.53
N ALA A 191 -7.70 2.65 27.94
CA ALA A 191 -6.44 1.94 27.67
C ALA A 191 -5.52 2.75 26.76
N ALA A 192 -6.05 3.35 25.69
CA ALA A 192 -5.32 4.18 24.74
C ALA A 192 -4.73 5.43 25.41
N ALA A 193 -5.51 6.15 26.23
CA ALA A 193 -5.03 7.32 26.96
C ALA A 193 -3.83 6.97 27.87
N ARG A 194 -3.91 5.85 28.60
CA ARG A 194 -2.80 5.39 29.46
C ARG A 194 -1.60 4.92 28.65
N LEU A 195 -1.82 4.16 27.57
CA LEU A 195 -0.74 3.74 26.66
C LEU A 195 -0.03 4.94 26.04
N ASN A 196 -0.75 5.99 25.67
CA ASN A 196 -0.17 7.21 25.13
C ASN A 196 0.75 7.89 26.13
N LEU A 197 0.34 7.99 27.39
CA LEU A 197 1.23 8.51 28.44
C LEU A 197 2.49 7.65 28.56
N ILE A 198 2.36 6.32 28.58
CA ILE A 198 3.48 5.38 28.70
C ILE A 198 4.45 5.54 27.51
N ILE A 199 3.93 5.61 26.29
CA ILE A 199 4.69 5.77 25.05
C ILE A 199 5.43 7.12 25.04
N LEU A 200 4.75 8.22 25.37
CA LEU A 200 5.33 9.55 25.38
C LEU A 200 6.41 9.68 26.46
N PHE A 201 6.16 9.16 27.66
CA PHE A 201 7.16 9.15 28.73
C PHE A 201 8.40 8.36 28.34
N ARG A 202 8.22 7.18 27.71
CA ARG A 202 9.33 6.38 27.17
C ARG A 202 10.12 7.15 26.11
N PHE A 203 9.42 7.79 25.17
CA PHE A 203 10.03 8.56 24.08
C PHE A 203 10.95 9.67 24.63
N GLN A 204 10.55 10.32 25.72
CA GLN A 204 11.32 11.41 26.32
C GLN A 204 12.46 10.93 27.22
N GLN A 205 12.26 9.83 27.97
CA GLN A 205 13.27 9.26 28.86
C GLN A 205 14.47 8.66 28.10
N ASN A 206 14.24 8.14 26.90
CA ASN A 206 15.25 7.44 26.12
C ASN A 206 15.43 8.08 24.75
N LEU A 207 16.40 8.99 24.61
CA LEU A 207 16.86 9.54 23.31
C LEU A 207 17.25 8.44 22.28
N ARG A 208 17.43 7.18 22.72
CA ARG A 208 17.77 6.03 21.87
C ARG A 208 16.60 5.08 21.58
N SER A 209 15.52 5.10 22.36
CA SER A 209 14.35 4.22 22.15
C SER A 209 13.24 5.00 21.46
N GLN A 210 13.48 5.36 20.19
CA GLN A 210 12.48 6.08 19.41
C GLN A 210 11.17 5.28 19.36
N ILE A 211 10.03 5.99 19.30
CA ILE A 211 8.74 5.36 18.99
C ILE A 211 8.94 4.51 17.72
N GLN A 212 8.54 3.24 17.80
CA GLN A 212 8.74 2.31 16.70
C GLN A 212 8.14 2.90 15.43
N ASP A 213 8.87 2.72 14.33
CA ASP A 213 8.39 3.10 13.01
C ASP A 213 7.38 2.05 12.52
N SER A 214 6.22 2.06 13.17
CA SER A 214 5.15 1.08 13.00
C SER A 214 3.81 1.71 13.32
N PRO A 215 2.73 1.29 12.64
CA PRO A 215 1.37 1.67 13.02
C PRO A 215 1.01 1.19 14.43
N PHE A 216 1.71 0.19 15.01
CA PHE A 216 1.48 -0.25 16.39
C PHE A 216 2.72 0.00 17.27
N PRO A 217 2.78 1.14 17.99
CA PRO A 217 3.96 1.59 18.72
C PRO A 217 4.13 0.97 20.13
N VAL A 218 3.18 0.12 20.54
CA VAL A 218 3.11 -0.49 21.88
C VAL A 218 4.12 -1.63 22.01
N LEU A 219 4.97 -1.54 23.02
CA LEU A 219 5.95 -2.56 23.38
C LEU A 219 5.43 -3.47 24.50
N HIS A 220 6.10 -4.61 24.69
CA HIS A 220 5.80 -5.56 25.76
C HIS A 220 5.76 -4.91 27.14
N GLN A 221 6.75 -4.06 27.44
CA GLN A 221 6.88 -3.34 28.72
C GLN A 221 5.76 -2.31 28.95
N ASP A 222 5.11 -1.82 27.89
CA ASP A 222 4.01 -0.86 28.04
C ASP A 222 2.75 -1.59 28.50
N LEU A 223 2.54 -2.80 27.99
CA LEU A 223 1.44 -3.66 28.41
C LEU A 223 1.57 -4.06 29.89
N GLU A 224 2.80 -4.29 30.36
CA GLU A 224 3.04 -4.60 31.78
C GLU A 224 2.68 -3.41 32.69
N GLN A 225 3.04 -2.19 32.27
CA GLN A 225 2.65 -0.97 32.99
C GLN A 225 1.14 -0.69 32.90
N LEU A 226 0.49 -1.07 31.80
CA LEU A 226 -0.96 -0.95 31.67
C LEU A 226 -1.69 -1.92 32.63
N VAL A 227 -1.18 -3.14 32.81
CA VAL A 227 -1.74 -4.14 33.73
C VAL A 227 -1.49 -3.75 35.19
N GLN A 228 -0.29 -3.28 35.50
CA GLN A 228 0.13 -2.90 36.85
C GLN A 228 0.55 -1.42 36.87
N PRO A 229 -0.42 -0.49 36.90
CA PRO A 229 -0.09 0.92 36.94
C PRO A 229 0.63 1.25 38.26
N ASP A 230 1.79 1.90 38.16
CA ASP A 230 2.47 2.47 39.31
C ASP A 230 1.95 3.91 39.53
N PRO A 231 1.19 4.18 40.60
CA PRO A 231 0.61 5.51 40.82
C PRO A 231 1.65 6.60 40.99
N LYS A 232 2.84 6.26 41.52
CA LYS A 232 3.95 7.22 41.64
C LYS A 232 4.48 7.58 40.27
N ARG A 233 4.66 6.58 39.41
CA ARG A 233 5.11 6.78 38.03
C ARG A 233 4.07 7.51 37.19
N GLU A 234 2.78 7.18 37.30
CA GLU A 234 1.69 7.87 36.63
C GLU A 234 1.61 9.34 37.06
N LYS A 235 1.77 9.62 38.37
CA LYS A 235 1.88 10.99 38.87
C LYS A 235 3.12 11.72 38.34
N GLN A 236 4.27 11.04 38.22
CA GLN A 236 5.47 11.60 37.61
C GLN A 236 5.28 11.90 36.12
N MET A 237 4.61 11.02 35.38
CA MET A 237 4.29 11.22 33.96
C MET A 237 3.37 12.44 33.79
N LEU A 238 2.32 12.54 34.61
CA LEU A 238 1.41 13.69 34.60
C LEU A 238 2.11 14.98 35.01
N ALA A 239 2.91 14.96 36.08
CA ALA A 239 3.70 16.11 36.52
C ALA A 239 4.67 16.56 35.44
N PHE A 240 5.34 15.62 34.78
CA PHE A 240 6.24 15.92 33.66
C PHE A 240 5.53 16.68 32.53
N PHE A 241 4.31 16.28 32.16
CA PHE A 241 3.54 16.96 31.12
C PHE A 241 2.95 18.31 31.56
N ASN A 242 2.68 18.47 32.86
CA ASN A 242 2.19 19.73 33.43
C ASN A 242 3.32 20.76 33.64
N ASP A 243 4.52 20.31 34.01
CA ASP A 243 5.69 21.17 34.29
C ASP A 243 6.41 21.63 33.01
N ALA A 244 6.16 20.97 31.86
CA ALA A 244 6.68 21.37 30.55
C ALA A 244 6.02 22.64 29.99
N GLY A 245 5.71 23.63 30.84
CA GLY A 245 4.93 24.87 30.63
C GLY A 245 5.43 25.85 29.56
N GLY A 246 6.19 25.40 28.56
CA GLY A 246 6.56 26.14 27.37
C GLY A 246 6.47 25.25 26.13
N ASN A 247 5.32 25.25 25.48
CA ASN A 247 5.13 24.76 24.11
C ASN A 247 5.55 23.28 23.84
N PRO A 248 4.77 22.29 24.28
CA PRO A 248 5.02 20.86 23.98
C PRO A 248 5.09 20.53 22.49
N GLY A 249 4.64 21.44 21.61
CA GLY A 249 4.68 21.26 20.15
C GLY A 249 6.08 21.07 19.58
N ALA A 250 7.14 21.61 20.21
CA ALA A 250 8.51 21.44 19.71
C ALA A 250 9.10 20.05 20.03
N ALA A 251 8.82 19.51 21.21
CA ALA A 251 9.34 18.20 21.65
C ALA A 251 8.56 17.01 21.08
N LEU A 252 7.33 17.24 20.61
CA LEU A 252 6.44 16.24 20.02
C LEU A 252 6.38 16.35 18.49
N HIS A 253 7.30 17.11 17.89
CA HIS A 253 7.39 17.26 16.45
C HIS A 253 7.61 15.89 15.78
N GLY A 254 6.78 15.58 14.77
CA GLY A 254 6.80 14.29 14.08
C GLY A 254 5.96 13.20 14.74
N LEU A 255 5.10 13.53 15.72
CA LEU A 255 4.11 12.62 16.30
C LEU A 255 2.68 13.09 16.00
N GLY A 256 1.74 12.14 15.99
CA GLY A 256 0.31 12.39 15.87
C GLY A 256 -0.52 11.22 16.40
N MET A 257 -1.83 11.26 16.22
CA MET A 257 -2.72 10.17 16.62
C MET A 257 -3.19 9.36 15.41
N ASP A 258 -3.22 8.04 15.54
CA ASP A 258 -3.85 7.16 14.55
C ASP A 258 -5.39 7.16 14.67
N VAL A 259 -6.03 6.30 13.88
CA VAL A 259 -7.51 6.15 13.83
C VAL A 259 -8.12 5.63 15.12
N HIS A 260 -7.34 4.97 15.99
CA HIS A 260 -7.80 4.42 17.26
C HIS A 260 -7.32 5.23 18.46
N GLY A 261 -6.67 6.36 18.23
CA GLY A 261 -6.24 7.31 19.25
C GLY A 261 -4.92 6.94 19.93
N LEU A 262 -4.07 6.07 19.36
CA LEU A 262 -2.70 5.89 19.85
C LEU A 262 -1.76 6.94 19.29
N VAL A 263 -0.76 7.34 20.09
CA VAL A 263 0.33 8.20 19.66
C VAL A 263 1.30 7.41 18.80
N VAL A 264 1.40 7.82 17.54
CA VAL A 264 2.26 7.24 16.51
C VAL A 264 3.14 8.33 15.88
N ARG A 265 4.08 7.93 15.03
CA ARG A 265 4.79 8.90 14.17
C ARG A 265 3.83 9.55 13.19
N SER A 266 4.10 10.79 12.80
CA SER A 266 3.24 11.62 11.95
C SER A 266 2.87 10.95 10.63
N MET A 267 3.75 10.11 10.06
CA MET A 267 3.46 9.35 8.84
C MET A 267 2.39 8.27 8.98
N TYR A 268 2.10 7.83 10.21
CA TYR A 268 0.99 6.91 10.54
C TYR A 268 -0.21 7.62 11.19
N ALA A 269 -0.09 8.92 11.45
CA ALA A 269 -1.11 9.70 12.13
C ALA A 269 -2.21 10.13 11.16
N VAL A 270 -3.46 10.09 11.63
CA VAL A 270 -4.65 10.59 10.90
C VAL A 270 -5.14 11.91 11.51
N LYS A 271 -4.70 12.22 12.74
CA LYS A 271 -4.96 13.47 13.43
C LYS A 271 -3.67 14.06 13.98
N THR A 272 -3.56 15.39 13.99
CA THR A 272 -2.50 16.06 14.74
C THR A 272 -2.66 15.77 16.22
N LEU A 273 -1.55 15.71 16.96
CA LEU A 273 -1.60 15.46 18.39
C LEU A 273 -2.39 16.61 19.08
N PRO A 274 -3.50 16.32 19.78
CA PRO A 274 -4.22 17.34 20.54
C PRO A 274 -3.37 17.81 21.73
N SER A 275 -3.80 18.89 22.38
CA SER A 275 -3.13 19.36 23.59
C SER A 275 -3.15 18.25 24.67
N LEU A 276 -2.08 18.14 25.45
CA LEU A 276 -1.94 17.11 26.50
C LEU A 276 -3.12 17.01 27.48
N PRO A 277 -3.77 18.11 27.91
CA PRO A 277 -4.98 18.04 28.73
C PRO A 277 -6.15 17.32 28.02
N GLN A 278 -6.30 17.47 26.70
CA GLN A 278 -7.36 16.82 25.93
C GLN A 278 -7.13 15.31 25.77
N LEU A 279 -5.87 14.88 25.69
CA LEU A 279 -5.48 13.45 25.66
C LEU A 279 -6.00 12.64 26.86
N TRP A 280 -6.24 13.30 28.00
CA TRP A 280 -6.70 12.66 29.25
C TRP A 280 -8.19 12.83 29.52
N VAL A 281 -8.75 14.00 29.17
CA VAL A 281 -10.14 14.36 29.49
C VAL A 281 -11.14 13.56 28.66
N ASP A 282 -10.87 13.33 27.37
CA ASP A 282 -11.80 12.67 26.44
C ASP A 282 -12.04 11.17 26.77
N GLY A 283 -11.15 10.52 27.54
CA GLY A 283 -11.27 9.10 27.89
C GLY A 283 -11.84 8.80 29.29
N SER A 284 -11.81 9.79 30.21
CA SER A 284 -12.07 9.56 31.65
C SER A 284 -13.39 10.15 32.15
N THR A 285 -13.89 11.23 31.55
CA THR A 285 -15.06 11.97 32.08
C THR A 285 -16.40 11.38 31.66
N GLN A 286 -16.48 10.74 30.48
CA GLN A 286 -17.75 10.26 29.93
C GLN A 286 -18.39 9.13 30.77
N ARG A 287 -17.58 8.22 31.34
CA ARG A 287 -18.08 7.12 32.18
C ARG A 287 -18.42 7.53 33.61
N VAL A 288 -17.80 8.56 34.17
CA VAL A 288 -18.15 9.09 35.51
C VAL A 288 -19.51 9.81 35.45
N GLN A 289 -19.84 10.43 34.32
CA GLN A 289 -21.14 11.07 34.11
C GLN A 289 -22.23 10.06 33.72
N GLU A 290 -21.91 9.04 32.91
CA GLU A 290 -22.87 7.98 32.53
C GLU A 290 -23.17 7.00 33.68
N LEU A 291 -22.17 6.61 34.49
CA LEU A 291 -22.42 5.79 35.70
C LEU A 291 -23.14 6.56 36.82
N ALA A 292 -23.02 7.88 36.85
CA ALA A 292 -23.77 8.72 37.77
C ALA A 292 -25.24 8.92 37.34
N ALA A 293 -25.55 8.72 36.05
CA ALA A 293 -26.90 8.85 35.51
C ALA A 293 -27.77 7.59 35.70
N ASP A 294 -27.15 6.41 35.89
CA ASP A 294 -27.84 5.12 36.03
C ASP A 294 -28.13 4.70 37.50
N MET A 295 -27.88 5.58 38.48
CA MET A 295 -28.26 5.33 39.88
C MET A 295 -29.65 5.90 40.21
N PRO A 296 -30.61 5.10 40.72
CA PRO A 296 -31.92 5.62 41.09
C PRO A 296 -31.83 6.52 42.33
N ALA A 297 -32.49 7.66 42.26
CA ALA A 297 -32.61 8.63 43.34
C ALA A 297 -33.28 8.01 44.58
N ALA A 298 -32.52 7.92 45.68
CA ALA A 298 -33.08 7.61 46.99
C ALA A 298 -33.72 8.88 47.56
N ASN A 299 -35.05 8.82 47.72
CA ASN A 299 -35.89 9.90 48.18
C ASN A 299 -35.70 10.13 49.68
N GLU A 300 -35.64 11.40 50.07
CA GLU A 300 -35.65 11.87 51.45
C GLU A 300 -36.97 11.52 52.15
N THR A 301 -36.90 11.15 53.43
CA THR A 301 -37.93 11.49 54.44
C THR A 301 -37.35 11.32 55.85
N GLY A 302 -37.57 12.32 56.73
CA GLY A 302 -37.71 12.07 58.17
C GLY A 302 -36.72 12.72 59.15
N GLN A 303 -36.80 14.04 59.28
CA GLN A 303 -36.85 14.83 60.53
C GLN A 303 -36.05 14.45 61.81
N ALA A 304 -35.31 15.47 62.26
CA ALA A 304 -35.30 16.05 63.62
C ALA A 304 -34.60 15.32 64.79
N SER A 305 -33.49 15.88 65.27
CA SER A 305 -33.46 16.79 66.44
C SER A 305 -32.03 17.02 66.96
N GLN A 306 -31.75 18.30 67.25
CA GLN A 306 -30.98 18.85 68.39
C GLN A 306 -30.18 17.84 69.25
N THR A 307 -28.92 18.03 69.65
CA THR A 307 -28.43 19.11 70.53
C THR A 307 -26.92 18.92 70.79
N SER A 308 -26.24 20.06 71.06
CA SER A 308 -25.08 20.27 71.95
C SER A 308 -23.70 19.66 71.59
N GLN A 309 -22.66 20.44 71.26
CA GLN A 309 -21.79 21.32 72.10
C GLN A 309 -20.69 20.57 72.89
N VAL A 310 -19.48 21.17 72.86
CA VAL A 310 -18.34 21.05 73.83
C VAL A 310 -17.49 19.77 73.67
N SER A 311 -16.15 19.72 73.67
CA SER A 311 -15.00 20.65 73.76
C SER A 311 -13.74 19.83 73.35
N GLN A 312 -12.77 20.39 72.61
CA GLN A 312 -11.46 20.91 73.06
C GLN A 312 -10.50 19.94 73.80
N ASP A 313 -9.26 19.92 73.28
CA ASP A 313 -7.93 19.65 73.88
C ASP A 313 -7.63 18.23 74.39
N SER A 314 -6.44 17.63 74.25
CA SER A 314 -5.04 18.11 74.35
C SER A 314 -4.08 17.00 73.79
N GLN A 315 -2.92 17.31 73.18
CA GLN A 315 -1.52 17.19 73.70
C GLN A 315 -1.21 15.91 74.51
N ALA A 316 -0.04 15.26 74.50
CA ALA A 316 1.23 15.28 73.78
C ALA A 316 2.05 14.04 74.27
N ASP A 317 3.15 13.74 73.56
CA ASP A 317 4.43 13.16 74.03
C ASP A 317 4.64 11.66 74.43
N ASP A 318 5.74 11.17 73.83
CA ASP A 318 6.88 10.40 74.38
C ASP A 318 6.95 8.85 74.46
N ALA A 319 7.89 8.35 73.64
CA ALA A 319 9.13 7.62 73.99
C ALA A 319 9.13 6.15 74.51
N ASN A 320 9.84 5.32 73.73
CA ASN A 320 10.98 4.47 74.13
C ASN A 320 10.76 3.32 75.13
N TYR A 321 10.94 2.05 74.71
CA TYR A 321 11.75 1.07 75.49
C TYR A 321 12.12 -0.20 74.71
N ASN A 322 13.21 -0.81 75.21
CA ASN A 322 14.14 -1.79 74.65
C ASN A 322 14.02 -3.15 75.38
N LYS A 323 14.25 -4.31 74.73
CA LYS A 323 14.78 -5.58 75.32
C LYS A 323 14.78 -6.71 74.26
N GLN A 324 15.92 -7.24 73.78
CA GLN A 324 16.84 -8.23 74.38
C GLN A 324 16.23 -9.59 74.77
N THR A 325 16.68 -10.67 74.11
CA THR A 325 17.40 -11.88 74.62
C THR A 325 17.56 -12.90 73.47
N ASN A 326 18.78 -13.27 73.03
CA ASN A 326 19.62 -14.42 73.47
C ASN A 326 18.93 -15.79 73.24
N GLU A 327 19.55 -16.89 72.78
CA GLU A 327 20.92 -17.29 72.42
C GLU A 327 20.86 -18.75 71.90
N ALA A 328 21.96 -19.20 71.27
CA ALA A 328 22.42 -20.59 71.05
C ALA A 328 21.75 -21.42 69.94
N GLY A 329 22.46 -22.11 69.03
CA GLY A 329 23.91 -22.33 68.87
C GLY A 329 24.19 -23.73 68.30
N ARG A 330 25.31 -23.86 67.56
CA ARG A 330 26.00 -25.03 66.97
C ARG A 330 25.63 -25.38 65.53
N ASP A 331 26.48 -25.13 64.53
CA ASP A 331 27.86 -25.60 64.21
C ASP A 331 27.90 -26.96 63.50
N ASN A 332 28.33 -26.93 62.23
CA ASN A 332 29.43 -27.77 61.74
C ASN A 332 29.98 -27.21 60.40
N GLN A 333 31.29 -26.93 60.41
CA GLN A 333 32.17 -26.66 59.27
C GLN A 333 32.79 -27.97 58.74
N ALA A 334 33.14 -28.02 57.45
CA ALA A 334 34.30 -28.70 56.81
C ALA A 334 34.08 -28.69 55.27
N THR A 335 34.70 -27.77 54.51
CA THR A 335 36.03 -27.79 53.83
C THR A 335 36.04 -28.40 52.41
N GLU A 336 36.46 -27.55 51.45
CA GLU A 336 37.26 -27.81 50.22
C GLU A 336 36.61 -28.66 49.10
N ALA A 337 36.72 -28.38 47.79
CA ALA A 337 37.65 -27.58 47.00
C ALA A 337 37.04 -27.13 45.64
N SER A 338 37.50 -25.96 45.18
CA SER A 338 37.97 -25.58 43.82
C SER A 338 37.46 -26.34 42.58
N GLN A 339 36.76 -25.64 41.65
CA GLN A 339 37.32 -25.20 40.35
C GLN A 339 36.26 -24.49 39.48
N ASP A 340 36.68 -23.35 38.94
CA ASP A 340 36.11 -22.56 37.84
C ASP A 340 35.71 -23.45 36.64
N THR A 341 34.78 -23.09 35.74
CA THR A 341 34.91 -21.94 34.84
C THR A 341 33.59 -21.71 34.11
N GLN A 342 33.17 -20.45 34.05
CA GLN A 342 32.26 -19.91 33.03
C GLN A 342 32.97 -19.91 31.67
N THR A 343 32.27 -20.30 30.60
CA THR A 343 32.66 -19.93 29.24
C THR A 343 31.48 -19.23 28.55
N ASN A 344 31.60 -17.90 28.49
CA ASN A 344 31.07 -17.07 27.42
C ASN A 344 32.12 -17.06 26.31
N GLU A 345 31.76 -17.48 25.10
CA GLU A 345 32.46 -17.15 23.83
C GLU A 345 31.45 -17.32 22.70
N ALA A 346 31.46 -16.60 21.59
CA ALA A 346 32.13 -15.35 21.22
C ALA A 346 31.54 -14.96 19.84
N ASP A 347 31.43 -13.66 19.60
CA ASP A 347 31.25 -13.06 18.29
C ASP A 347 32.52 -12.25 17.99
N GLN A 348 32.94 -12.24 16.72
CA GLN A 348 33.94 -11.38 16.06
C GLN A 348 35.44 -11.75 16.12
N ALA A 349 36.02 -11.91 14.93
CA ALA A 349 37.30 -11.29 14.58
C ALA A 349 37.46 -11.13 13.05
N ASP A 350 38.22 -10.09 12.73
CA ASP A 350 38.28 -9.29 11.52
C ASP A 350 39.22 -9.77 10.40
N THR A 351 39.18 -8.94 9.35
CA THR A 351 39.86 -8.93 8.06
C THR A 351 41.39 -8.68 8.12
N ALA A 352 42.06 -9.10 7.04
CA ALA A 352 43.21 -8.48 6.34
C ALA A 352 44.62 -9.09 6.56
N CYS A 353 45.28 -9.50 5.47
CA CYS A 353 46.32 -8.71 4.77
C CYS A 353 47.01 -9.49 3.61
N GLN A 354 47.13 -8.86 2.42
CA GLN A 354 48.24 -8.88 1.42
C GLN A 354 48.82 -10.22 0.87
N ALA A 355 49.46 -10.35 -0.29
CA ALA A 355 49.54 -9.69 -1.60
C ALA A 355 50.51 -10.56 -2.46
N SER A 356 50.39 -10.48 -3.79
CA SER A 356 51.45 -10.71 -4.83
C SER A 356 51.68 -12.09 -5.51
N LYS A 357 51.31 -12.10 -6.81
CA LYS A 357 52.09 -12.38 -8.04
C LYS A 357 52.92 -13.68 -8.25
N ALA A 358 52.59 -14.41 -9.33
CA ALA A 358 53.43 -14.86 -10.50
C ALA A 358 52.77 -16.11 -11.14
N ALA A 359 52.26 -16.14 -12.38
CA ALA A 359 52.89 -16.12 -13.71
C ALA A 359 53.71 -17.38 -14.10
N LEU A 360 53.34 -17.98 -15.26
CA LEU A 360 54.15 -18.71 -16.27
C LEU A 360 54.14 -20.27 -16.36
N THR A 361 53.42 -20.74 -17.40
CA THR A 361 53.86 -21.56 -18.58
C THR A 361 54.17 -23.07 -18.54
N THR A 362 53.39 -23.77 -19.41
CA THR A 362 53.76 -24.70 -20.52
C THR A 362 54.22 -26.16 -20.32
N LYS A 363 53.57 -27.02 -21.16
CA LYS A 363 54.05 -28.22 -21.92
C LYS A 363 54.33 -29.50 -21.09
N ALA A 364 54.09 -30.74 -21.52
CA ALA A 364 53.85 -31.36 -22.83
C ALA A 364 53.12 -32.74 -22.70
N GLN A 365 52.49 -33.21 -23.79
CA GLN A 365 52.15 -34.63 -24.07
C GLN A 365 53.41 -35.44 -24.47
N PRO A 366 53.39 -36.79 -24.51
CA PRO A 366 52.95 -37.61 -25.70
C PRO A 366 52.22 -38.92 -25.29
N ALA A 367 51.68 -39.85 -26.09
CA ALA A 367 51.35 -40.05 -27.52
C ALA A 367 50.56 -41.40 -27.66
N CYS A 368 50.14 -41.70 -28.91
CA CYS A 368 49.61 -42.96 -29.48
C CYS A 368 48.07 -43.14 -29.43
N GLY A 369 47.34 -43.41 -30.52
CA GLY A 369 47.66 -43.69 -31.92
C GLY A 369 46.36 -43.80 -32.75
N VAL A 370 46.46 -43.44 -34.03
CA VAL A 370 45.46 -43.27 -35.13
C VAL A 370 45.21 -44.67 -35.81
N PRO A 371 44.60 -44.90 -37.01
CA PRO A 371 43.67 -44.18 -37.94
C PRO A 371 42.49 -45.06 -38.51
N ARG A 372 41.50 -44.58 -39.29
CA ARG A 372 41.56 -44.11 -40.70
C ARG A 372 40.26 -43.43 -41.21
N THR A 373 40.51 -42.44 -42.06
CA THR A 373 39.78 -41.59 -43.04
C THR A 373 39.05 -42.32 -44.21
N PRO A 374 38.48 -41.67 -45.28
CA PRO A 374 38.15 -40.24 -45.57
C PRO A 374 36.78 -39.94 -46.27
N LEU A 375 36.38 -38.64 -46.22
CA LEU A 375 35.79 -37.70 -47.22
C LEU A 375 35.54 -38.16 -48.70
N PRO A 376 34.62 -37.53 -49.51
CA PRO A 376 34.65 -36.08 -49.80
C PRO A 376 33.35 -35.30 -50.16
N THR A 377 33.56 -33.97 -50.22
CA THR A 377 32.79 -32.79 -50.67
C THR A 377 32.03 -32.83 -52.01
N LYS A 378 30.93 -32.04 -52.13
CA LYS A 378 30.73 -30.93 -53.12
C LYS A 378 29.31 -30.28 -53.06
N ARG A 379 29.25 -28.94 -53.19
CA ARG A 379 28.09 -28.07 -53.60
C ARG A 379 27.91 -28.12 -55.15
N PRO A 380 27.01 -27.35 -55.82
CA PRO A 380 25.60 -26.92 -55.60
C PRO A 380 24.72 -27.18 -56.87
N LEU A 381 23.40 -26.90 -56.87
CA LEU A 381 22.63 -26.24 -57.97
C LEU A 381 21.09 -26.34 -57.85
N GLN A 382 20.45 -25.39 -58.55
CA GLN A 382 19.03 -25.02 -58.68
C GLN A 382 18.11 -26.11 -59.27
N SER A 383 16.79 -26.01 -58.99
CA SER A 383 15.72 -25.79 -60.01
C SER A 383 14.33 -26.36 -59.62
N SER A 384 13.34 -25.46 -59.58
CA SER A 384 11.99 -25.51 -60.19
C SER A 384 11.02 -26.71 -60.04
N SER A 385 9.79 -26.36 -59.58
CA SER A 385 8.47 -26.60 -60.20
C SER A 385 7.69 -27.93 -60.02
N LEU A 386 6.42 -27.74 -59.60
CA LEU A 386 5.15 -28.39 -60.02
C LEU A 386 4.92 -29.89 -59.77
N ASN A 387 3.97 -30.22 -58.89
CA ASN A 387 2.66 -30.85 -59.21
C ASN A 387 2.10 -31.64 -58.00
N ALA A 388 0.79 -31.47 -57.77
CA ALA A 388 -0.07 -32.28 -56.89
C ALA A 388 -0.45 -33.64 -57.54
N PRO A 389 -1.40 -34.44 -57.01
CA PRO A 389 -1.67 -35.03 -55.68
C PRO A 389 -1.57 -36.60 -55.78
N PRO A 390 -2.05 -37.51 -54.86
CA PRO A 390 -3.49 -37.73 -54.54
C PRO A 390 -3.84 -38.26 -53.12
N LEU A 391 -5.14 -38.09 -52.81
CA LEU A 391 -6.08 -38.93 -52.05
C LEU A 391 -5.59 -40.22 -51.36
N LEU A 392 -5.98 -40.41 -50.09
CA LEU A 392 -6.79 -41.54 -49.60
C LEU A 392 -7.21 -41.35 -48.12
N ASN A 393 -8.52 -41.19 -47.92
CA ASN A 393 -9.29 -41.53 -46.71
C ASN A 393 -9.86 -42.96 -46.96
N PRO A 394 -10.65 -43.64 -46.07
CA PRO A 394 -11.01 -43.40 -44.66
C PRO A 394 -11.06 -44.71 -43.80
N MET A 395 -11.36 -44.61 -42.50
CA MET A 395 -12.29 -45.45 -41.70
C MET A 395 -12.35 -44.85 -40.27
N ALA A 396 -13.43 -44.16 -39.89
CA ALA A 396 -14.60 -44.64 -39.12
C ALA A 396 -14.24 -45.02 -37.66
N ASN A 397 -14.94 -44.63 -36.58
CA ASN A 397 -16.27 -44.07 -36.36
C ASN A 397 -16.28 -43.49 -34.91
N ASP A 398 -16.82 -42.30 -34.65
CA ASP A 398 -18.25 -42.04 -34.39
C ASP A 398 -18.69 -42.46 -32.97
N ARG A 399 -18.77 -41.47 -32.07
CA ARG A 399 -19.73 -41.39 -30.96
C ARG A 399 -19.55 -40.05 -30.22
N LEU A 400 -20.54 -39.16 -30.41
CA LEU A 400 -21.06 -38.12 -29.51
C LEU A 400 -21.37 -36.80 -30.25
N SER A 401 -22.32 -36.86 -31.18
CA SER A 401 -22.99 -35.67 -31.72
C SER A 401 -24.51 -35.87 -31.70
N ARG A 402 -25.15 -35.57 -30.56
CA ARG A 402 -26.60 -35.29 -30.47
C ARG A 402 -26.92 -34.35 -29.31
N ILE A 403 -26.70 -33.05 -29.51
CA ILE A 403 -27.57 -32.01 -28.94
C ILE A 403 -27.78 -30.99 -30.06
N ARG A 404 -28.98 -30.97 -30.65
CA ARG A 404 -29.42 -29.90 -31.57
C ARG A 404 -29.95 -28.75 -30.71
N LEU A 405 -29.31 -27.59 -30.78
CA LEU A 405 -29.91 -26.33 -30.36
C LEU A 405 -30.84 -25.83 -31.48
N PRO A 406 -32.03 -25.27 -31.16
CA PRO A 406 -32.93 -24.73 -32.16
C PRO A 406 -32.40 -23.39 -32.72
N PRO A 407 -32.74 -23.03 -33.98
CA PRO A 407 -32.27 -21.81 -34.61
C PRO A 407 -32.92 -20.57 -33.97
N ALA A 408 -32.10 -19.56 -33.74
CA ALA A 408 -32.51 -18.26 -33.21
C ALA A 408 -33.54 -17.60 -34.14
N THR A 409 -34.71 -17.29 -33.59
CA THR A 409 -35.73 -16.47 -34.25
C THR A 409 -35.41 -15.00 -34.00
N PRO A 410 -35.45 -14.11 -35.00
CA PRO A 410 -35.23 -12.69 -34.79
C PRO A 410 -36.38 -12.11 -33.94
N VAL A 411 -36.04 -11.56 -32.78
CA VAL A 411 -36.98 -10.84 -31.91
C VAL A 411 -37.25 -9.48 -32.54
N VAL A 412 -38.37 -9.36 -33.26
CA VAL A 412 -38.94 -8.08 -33.68
C VAL A 412 -39.72 -7.52 -32.50
N TYR A 413 -39.28 -6.39 -31.95
CA TYR A 413 -40.05 -5.67 -30.93
C TYR A 413 -41.26 -4.97 -31.59
N PRO A 414 -42.51 -5.22 -31.16
CA PRO A 414 -43.64 -4.44 -31.61
C PRO A 414 -43.61 -3.07 -30.93
N VAL A 415 -43.49 -2.01 -31.73
CA VAL A 415 -43.69 -0.62 -31.31
C VAL A 415 -45.19 -0.40 -31.11
N GLU A 416 -45.70 -0.62 -29.89
CA GLU A 416 -46.99 -0.08 -29.48
C GLU A 416 -46.83 1.40 -29.12
N ARG A 417 -47.24 2.29 -30.03
CA ARG A 417 -47.47 3.71 -29.73
C ARG A 417 -48.68 3.84 -28.79
N ARG A 418 -48.44 3.81 -27.47
CA ARG A 418 -49.40 4.35 -26.51
C ARG A 418 -49.20 5.85 -26.37
N ALA A 419 -50.11 6.61 -26.99
CA ALA A 419 -50.27 8.03 -26.76
C ALA A 419 -50.70 8.29 -25.30
N THR A 420 -49.78 8.76 -24.46
CA THR A 420 -50.10 9.28 -23.13
C THR A 420 -50.42 10.77 -23.25
N LYS A 421 -51.65 11.12 -22.86
CA LYS A 421 -52.13 12.50 -22.76
C LYS A 421 -51.28 13.29 -21.75
N PRO A 422 -51.01 14.59 -22.00
CA PRO A 422 -50.22 15.41 -21.08
C PRO A 422 -50.99 15.67 -19.79
N ARG A 423 -50.35 15.39 -18.64
CA ARG A 423 -50.82 15.86 -17.32
C ARG A 423 -50.46 17.34 -17.13
N PRO A 424 -51.32 18.13 -16.47
CA PRO A 424 -51.17 19.57 -16.37
C PRO A 424 -50.01 19.97 -15.44
N ARG A 425 -49.22 20.96 -15.88
CA ARG A 425 -48.20 21.64 -15.07
C ARG A 425 -48.84 22.28 -13.84
N ARG A 426 -48.41 21.88 -12.64
CA ARG A 426 -48.63 22.66 -11.42
C ARG A 426 -47.61 23.79 -11.38
N ASN A 427 -48.09 25.01 -11.53
CA ASN A 427 -47.34 26.22 -11.24
C ASN A 427 -47.17 26.34 -9.72
N TYR A 428 -45.93 26.27 -9.24
CA TYR A 428 -45.56 26.81 -7.94
C TYR A 428 -44.90 28.16 -8.16
N THR A 429 -45.68 29.22 -7.98
CA THR A 429 -45.18 30.58 -7.71
C THR A 429 -44.70 30.63 -6.27
N THR A 430 -43.39 30.69 -6.07
CA THR A 430 -42.77 31.01 -4.77
C THR A 430 -42.54 32.53 -4.70
N PRO A 431 -42.96 33.23 -3.63
CA PRO A 431 -42.81 34.68 -3.54
C PRO A 431 -41.37 35.08 -3.23
N MET A 432 -40.88 36.11 -3.94
CA MET A 432 -39.64 36.81 -3.63
C MET A 432 -39.74 37.49 -2.27
N LEU A 433 -38.88 37.10 -1.33
CA LEU A 433 -38.55 37.87 -0.14
C LEU A 433 -37.21 38.56 -0.38
N GLN A 434 -37.23 39.89 -0.39
CA GLN A 434 -36.06 40.75 -0.47
C GLN A 434 -35.20 40.58 0.79
N ALA A 435 -33.91 40.31 0.62
CA ALA A 435 -32.93 40.32 1.70
C ALA A 435 -32.54 41.78 2.04
N PRO A 436 -32.38 42.13 3.33
CA PRO A 436 -31.89 43.45 3.72
C PRO A 436 -30.38 43.56 3.46
N ALA A 437 -29.95 44.75 3.04
CA ALA A 437 -28.56 45.10 2.83
C ALA A 437 -27.75 44.97 4.13
N VAL A 438 -26.69 44.16 4.10
CA VAL A 438 -25.70 44.06 5.18
C VAL A 438 -24.45 44.84 4.74
N THR A 439 -24.20 45.96 5.40
CA THR A 439 -22.93 46.68 5.35
C THR A 439 -21.81 45.85 6.01
N PRO A 440 -20.60 45.79 5.43
CA PRO A 440 -19.48 45.05 6.03
C PRO A 440 -18.98 45.74 7.31
N PRO A 441 -18.57 44.99 8.35
CA PRO A 441 -17.96 45.57 9.54
C PRO A 441 -16.55 46.07 9.25
N GLU A 442 -16.18 47.21 9.86
CA GLU A 442 -14.83 47.75 9.83
C GLU A 442 -13.80 46.75 10.41
N PRO A 443 -12.57 46.69 9.86
CA PRO A 443 -11.51 45.86 10.39
C PRO A 443 -11.00 46.40 11.73
N THR A 444 -10.98 45.53 12.74
CA THR A 444 -10.44 45.78 14.08
C THR A 444 -8.93 46.04 14.07
N ALA A 445 -8.44 46.70 15.13
CA ALA A 445 -7.06 47.16 15.29
C ALA A 445 -5.97 46.06 15.14
N LEU A 446 -6.34 44.78 15.21
CA LEU A 446 -5.43 43.65 14.99
C LEU A 446 -5.04 43.47 13.51
N THR A 447 -5.93 43.83 12.58
CA THR A 447 -5.69 43.77 11.12
C THR A 447 -4.74 44.87 10.66
N ARG A 448 -4.64 45.98 11.40
CA ARG A 448 -3.66 47.05 11.13
C ARG A 448 -2.25 46.71 11.63
N LEU A 449 -2.10 45.76 12.56
CA LEU A 449 -0.81 45.38 13.13
C LEU A 449 -0.08 44.31 12.31
N VAL A 450 -0.81 43.48 11.56
CA VAL A 450 -0.24 42.40 10.72
C VAL A 450 0.22 42.91 9.35
N ALA A 451 -0.32 44.04 8.86
CA ALA A 451 0.08 44.66 7.60
C ALA A 451 1.41 45.46 7.66
N ALA A 452 2.03 45.61 8.83
CA ALA A 452 3.23 46.45 9.02
C ALA A 452 4.54 45.67 9.25
N ARG A 453 4.56 44.34 9.13
CA ARG A 453 5.76 43.52 9.43
C ARG A 453 6.31 42.60 8.34
N CYS A 454 5.74 42.63 7.14
CA CYS A 454 6.21 41.79 6.02
C CYS A 454 6.67 42.63 4.83
N CYS A 455 7.81 43.31 4.98
CA CYS A 455 8.72 43.68 3.89
C CYS A 455 9.96 44.40 4.47
N PRO A 456 11.16 43.87 4.22
CA PRO A 456 12.21 44.74 3.75
C PRO A 456 12.55 44.33 2.32
N ARG A 457 12.14 45.20 1.38
CA ARG A 457 12.80 45.28 0.09
C ARG A 457 14.28 45.57 0.34
N VAL A 458 15.14 44.67 -0.10
CA VAL A 458 16.54 45.01 -0.37
C VAL A 458 16.74 44.83 -1.87
N SER A 459 16.91 45.96 -2.53
CA SER A 459 17.33 46.08 -3.93
C SER A 459 18.77 45.61 -4.09
N ASP A 460 19.04 44.94 -5.20
CA ASP A 460 20.38 44.65 -5.70
C ASP A 460 21.23 45.93 -5.80
N ALA A 461 22.23 46.05 -4.92
CA ALA A 461 23.54 46.65 -5.19
C ALA A 461 24.44 46.51 -3.95
N ARG A 462 25.66 45.99 -4.18
CA ARG A 462 26.80 45.84 -3.23
C ARG A 462 26.83 44.56 -2.38
N LEU A 463 27.17 43.45 -3.05
CA LEU A 463 27.91 42.35 -2.42
C LEU A 463 29.41 42.51 -2.75
N ALA A 464 30.09 43.31 -1.95
CA ALA A 464 31.54 43.22 -1.75
C ALA A 464 31.87 43.93 -0.43
N GLN A 465 32.57 43.23 0.47
CA GLN A 465 32.99 43.66 1.80
C GLN A 465 31.89 43.79 2.86
N LEU A 466 31.84 42.84 3.80
CA LEU A 466 31.95 43.14 5.23
C LEU A 466 32.14 41.86 6.06
N ASP A 467 32.97 42.04 7.09
CA ASP A 467 33.79 41.05 7.78
C ASP A 467 33.16 40.58 9.12
N ARG A 468 33.80 39.57 9.71
CA ARG A 468 33.53 38.69 10.88
C ARG A 468 33.02 39.28 12.22
N GLY A 469 32.24 40.35 12.24
CA GLY A 469 31.94 41.09 13.48
C GLY A 469 30.63 40.83 14.21
N ARG A 470 29.64 40.08 13.67
CA ARG A 470 28.27 40.04 14.25
C ARG A 470 27.71 38.67 14.64
N TYR A 471 28.55 37.67 14.83
CA TYR A 471 28.09 36.35 15.30
C TYR A 471 27.94 36.27 16.83
N THR A 472 28.58 37.16 17.59
CA THR A 472 28.55 37.15 19.06
C THR A 472 27.30 37.80 19.66
N GLU A 473 26.67 38.76 18.97
CA GLU A 473 25.44 39.40 19.45
C GLU A 473 24.18 38.54 19.24
N ALA A 474 24.16 37.68 18.22
CA ALA A 474 23.04 36.76 17.96
C ALA A 474 22.98 35.59 18.96
N ALA A 475 24.13 35.15 19.49
CA ALA A 475 24.20 34.10 20.50
C ALA A 475 23.71 34.57 21.89
N ALA A 476 23.92 35.86 22.21
CA ALA A 476 23.42 36.46 23.46
C ALA A 476 21.90 36.69 23.44
N ALA A 477 21.29 36.90 22.26
CA ALA A 477 19.85 37.05 22.11
C ALA A 477 19.07 35.72 22.20
N LEU A 478 19.75 34.57 22.07
CA LEU A 478 19.12 33.24 22.00
C LEU A 478 19.34 32.35 23.24
N GLN A 479 20.09 32.81 24.25
CA GLN A 479 20.35 32.08 25.50
C GLN A 479 20.77 30.61 25.31
N ILE A 480 21.62 30.30 24.33
CA ILE A 480 22.13 28.94 24.12
C ILE A 480 23.46 28.77 24.86
N ASP A 481 23.57 27.73 25.69
CA ASP A 481 24.81 27.37 26.39
C ASP A 481 25.92 27.00 25.37
N PRO A 482 27.06 27.73 25.33
CA PRO A 482 28.16 27.47 24.41
C PRO A 482 28.83 26.10 24.56
N LYS A 483 28.56 25.36 25.65
CA LYS A 483 29.14 24.03 25.90
C LYS A 483 28.49 22.89 25.11
N LEU A 484 27.35 23.13 24.44
CA LEU A 484 26.61 22.10 23.69
C LEU A 484 27.06 21.92 22.23
N LEU A 485 28.05 22.68 21.75
CA LEU A 485 28.58 22.60 20.39
C LEU A 485 29.99 21.99 20.32
N CYS A 486 30.22 20.84 20.96
CA CYS A 486 31.39 20.02 20.67
C CYS A 486 31.00 18.60 20.23
N GLY A 487 31.32 18.24 18.98
CA GLY A 487 31.18 16.85 18.52
C GLY A 487 31.24 16.64 17.02
N LYS A 488 32.46 16.61 16.46
CA LYS A 488 32.96 15.85 15.29
C LYS A 488 32.20 15.79 13.94
N HIS A 489 30.94 16.23 13.80
CA HIS A 489 30.20 16.18 12.53
C HIS A 489 30.37 17.43 11.65
N TRP A 490 30.74 18.58 12.23
CA TRP A 490 30.94 19.83 11.48
C TRP A 490 32.12 19.76 10.50
N ALA A 491 33.20 19.08 10.89
CA ALA A 491 34.39 18.92 10.04
C ALA A 491 34.13 18.03 8.81
N ALA A 492 33.24 17.03 8.92
CA ALA A 492 32.86 16.16 7.80
C ALA A 492 32.00 16.90 6.76
N TRP A 493 31.13 17.82 7.22
CA TRP A 493 30.30 18.64 6.34
C TRP A 493 31.12 19.72 5.60
N GLN A 494 32.09 20.35 6.27
CA GLN A 494 33.02 21.28 5.62
C GLN A 494 33.91 20.60 4.57
N HIS A 495 34.31 19.34 4.80
CA HIS A 495 35.11 18.59 3.84
C HIS A 495 34.33 18.12 2.61
N ALA A 496 33.02 17.89 2.74
CA ALA A 496 32.13 17.53 1.63
C ALA A 496 31.74 18.76 0.79
N SER A 497 31.53 19.91 1.42
CA SER A 497 31.13 21.14 0.72
C SER A 497 32.29 21.78 -0.08
N ALA A 498 33.54 21.63 0.38
CA ALA A 498 34.72 22.13 -0.32
C ALA A 498 35.09 21.36 -1.60
N LYS A 499 34.51 20.16 -1.84
CA LYS A 499 34.79 19.36 -3.05
C LYS A 499 33.85 19.63 -4.23
N VAL A 500 32.81 20.46 -4.06
CA VAL A 500 31.82 20.76 -5.09
C VAL A 500 32.14 22.04 -5.89
N THR A 501 33.14 22.83 -5.48
CA THR A 501 33.44 24.14 -6.10
C THR A 501 34.67 24.18 -7.01
N ALA A 502 35.11 23.04 -7.56
CA ALA A 502 36.26 23.04 -8.48
C ALA A 502 36.09 22.06 -9.66
N THR A 503 35.10 22.31 -10.51
CA THR A 503 35.16 21.84 -11.91
C THR A 503 34.52 22.88 -12.81
N ALA A 504 35.34 23.54 -13.60
CA ALA A 504 34.89 24.51 -14.60
C ALA A 504 34.13 23.79 -15.71
N VAL A 505 32.87 24.16 -15.93
CA VAL A 505 32.06 23.77 -17.09
C VAL A 505 31.67 25.03 -17.84
N SER A 506 31.95 25.04 -19.14
CA SER A 506 31.63 26.11 -20.10
C SER A 506 30.11 26.36 -20.22
N PRO A 507 29.69 27.59 -20.61
CA PRO A 507 28.30 28.00 -20.48
C PRO A 507 27.42 27.47 -21.63
N LEU A 508 26.46 26.61 -21.30
CA LEU A 508 25.21 26.44 -22.05
C LEU A 508 24.07 26.96 -21.19
N THR A 509 23.90 28.28 -21.21
CA THR A 509 22.78 28.97 -20.56
C THR A 509 21.49 28.71 -21.35
N LEU A 510 20.69 27.73 -20.94
CA LEU A 510 19.23 27.78 -21.14
C LEU A 510 18.39 26.87 -20.20
N LEU A 511 18.99 26.05 -19.33
CA LEU A 511 18.22 25.09 -18.51
C LEU A 511 18.47 25.13 -16.98
N ASP A 512 19.30 26.05 -16.47
CA ASP A 512 19.55 26.20 -15.02
C ASP A 512 18.46 27.00 -14.28
N ARG A 513 17.18 26.67 -14.50
CA ARG A 513 16.16 27.02 -13.49
C ARG A 513 16.12 25.88 -12.47
N PRO A 514 16.24 26.16 -11.15
CA PRO A 514 15.89 25.15 -10.15
C PRO A 514 14.47 24.65 -10.46
N PRO A 515 14.17 23.35 -10.24
CA PRO A 515 12.85 22.80 -10.54
C PRO A 515 11.80 23.71 -9.90
N ALA A 516 10.92 24.27 -10.73
CA ALA A 516 9.86 25.13 -10.24
C ALA A 516 9.04 24.31 -9.23
N VAL A 517 9.07 24.72 -7.97
CA VAL A 517 8.22 24.14 -6.93
C VAL A 517 6.79 24.43 -7.35
N PHE A 518 6.02 23.36 -7.58
CA PHE A 518 4.61 23.42 -7.92
C PHE A 518 3.86 24.25 -6.88
N THR A 519 3.24 25.36 -7.30
CA THR A 519 2.27 26.10 -6.49
C THR A 519 0.88 25.47 -6.67
N PRO A 520 0.27 24.90 -5.62
CA PRO A 520 -0.98 24.17 -5.74
C PRO A 520 -2.20 25.07 -6.00
N GLY A 521 -3.17 24.53 -6.75
CA GLY A 521 -4.59 24.69 -6.43
C GLY A 521 -5.35 25.87 -7.04
N ILE A 522 -4.75 26.69 -7.91
CA ILE A 522 -5.58 27.61 -8.69
C ILE A 522 -6.11 26.81 -9.87
N VAL A 523 -7.40 26.44 -9.84
CA VAL A 523 -8.13 26.08 -11.06
C VAL A 523 -7.96 27.27 -11.98
N THR A 524 -7.05 27.15 -12.93
CA THR A 524 -6.87 28.16 -13.95
C THR A 524 -8.16 28.08 -14.74
N GLY A 525 -9.01 29.09 -14.64
CA GLY A 525 -10.24 29.18 -15.45
C GLY A 525 -9.93 29.37 -16.95
N ARG A 526 -8.79 28.84 -17.41
CA ARG A 526 -8.18 29.00 -18.73
C ARG A 526 -7.66 27.63 -19.17
N PRO A 527 -7.78 27.30 -20.47
CA PRO A 527 -7.14 26.11 -21.02
C PRO A 527 -5.62 26.13 -20.79
N PRO A 528 -4.98 24.94 -20.79
CA PRO A 528 -3.52 24.84 -20.69
C PRO A 528 -2.82 25.63 -21.79
N GLN A 529 -1.70 26.25 -21.44
CA GLN A 529 -0.86 26.92 -22.43
C GLN A 529 -0.01 25.89 -23.19
N TYR A 530 -0.17 25.84 -24.50
CA TYR A 530 0.69 25.06 -25.39
C TYR A 530 1.86 25.90 -25.90
N ASN A 531 3.08 25.39 -25.74
CA ASN A 531 4.30 26.03 -26.25
C ASN A 531 4.99 25.13 -27.29
N PRO A 532 4.74 25.35 -28.59
CA PRO A 532 5.30 24.52 -29.65
C PRO A 532 6.84 24.57 -29.71
N ASP A 533 7.45 25.72 -29.39
CA ASP A 533 8.90 25.87 -29.51
C ASP A 533 9.63 25.10 -28.41
N ASP A 534 9.11 25.13 -27.19
CA ASP A 534 9.64 24.34 -26.05
C ASP A 534 9.49 22.84 -26.32
N ASP A 535 8.31 22.40 -26.77
CA ASP A 535 8.03 20.99 -27.04
C ASP A 535 8.92 20.46 -28.17
N GLU A 536 9.18 21.27 -29.20
CA GLU A 536 10.13 20.95 -30.28
C GLU A 536 11.59 20.89 -29.79
N ALA A 537 12.00 21.80 -28.90
CA ALA A 537 13.32 21.77 -28.30
C ALA A 537 13.53 20.52 -27.42
N PHE A 538 12.52 20.16 -26.64
CA PHE A 538 12.50 18.95 -25.83
C PHE A 538 12.60 17.69 -26.72
N ARG A 539 11.76 17.59 -27.76
CA ARG A 539 11.80 16.50 -28.75
C ARG A 539 13.19 16.35 -29.37
N LYS A 540 13.78 17.44 -29.87
CA LYS A 540 15.11 17.42 -30.49
C LYS A 540 16.18 16.93 -29.53
N THR A 541 16.10 17.33 -28.27
CA THR A 541 17.06 16.92 -27.24
C THR A 541 16.92 15.43 -26.94
N VAL A 542 15.70 14.91 -26.79
CA VAL A 542 15.47 13.47 -26.58
C VAL A 542 15.95 12.64 -27.78
N ILE A 543 15.67 13.06 -29.02
CA ILE A 543 16.17 12.37 -30.22
C ILE A 543 17.71 12.32 -30.21
N LYS A 544 18.37 13.42 -29.85
CA LYS A 544 19.83 13.47 -29.73
C LYS A 544 20.36 12.52 -28.65
N GLU A 545 19.71 12.45 -27.49
CA GLU A 545 20.08 11.51 -26.42
C GLU A 545 19.92 10.04 -26.86
N LEU A 546 18.84 9.73 -27.60
CA LEU A 546 18.61 8.40 -28.17
C LEU A 546 19.64 8.05 -29.25
N ASP A 547 20.05 9.01 -30.08
CA ASP A 547 21.15 8.86 -31.05
C ASP A 547 22.49 8.57 -30.37
N GLU A 548 22.78 9.25 -29.27
CA GLU A 548 24.00 9.04 -28.48
C GLU A 548 24.00 7.65 -27.83
N ALA A 549 22.89 7.25 -27.21
CA ALA A 549 22.75 5.93 -26.61
C ALA A 549 22.92 4.79 -27.64
N ALA A 550 22.38 4.96 -28.85
CA ALA A 550 22.52 3.99 -29.94
C ALA A 550 23.98 3.83 -30.43
N ARG A 551 24.79 4.90 -30.38
CA ARG A 551 26.22 4.85 -30.75
C ARG A 551 27.07 4.19 -29.67
N ASP A 552 26.78 4.47 -28.41
CA ASP A 552 27.58 4.04 -27.26
C ASP A 552 27.47 2.54 -26.95
N SER A 553 26.39 1.87 -27.38
CA SER A 553 26.12 0.48 -26.98
C SER A 553 25.64 -0.42 -28.13
N PRO A 554 26.50 -0.72 -29.13
CA PRO A 554 26.14 -1.59 -30.26
C PRO A 554 25.80 -3.03 -29.84
N THR A 555 26.39 -3.50 -28.74
CA THR A 555 26.23 -4.86 -28.20
C THR A 555 24.94 -5.05 -27.38
N ALA A 556 24.25 -3.96 -27.00
CA ALA A 556 22.95 -4.02 -26.33
C ALA A 556 21.77 -4.11 -27.31
N ALA A 557 22.02 -4.34 -28.61
CA ALA A 557 21.01 -4.31 -29.66
C ALA A 557 19.77 -5.19 -29.40
N ASP A 558 19.90 -6.22 -28.55
CA ASP A 558 18.85 -7.16 -28.17
C ASP A 558 18.30 -6.96 -26.74
N SER A 559 18.51 -5.82 -26.10
CA SER A 559 17.85 -5.48 -24.82
C SER A 559 16.49 -4.80 -25.04
N HIS A 560 15.59 -4.88 -24.06
CA HIS A 560 14.30 -4.17 -24.08
C HIS A 560 14.48 -2.66 -24.30
N GLY A 561 15.44 -2.07 -23.57
CA GLY A 561 15.80 -0.68 -23.69
C GLY A 561 16.23 -0.27 -25.09
N ALA A 562 17.09 -1.08 -25.73
CA ALA A 562 17.57 -0.77 -27.08
C ALA A 562 16.46 -0.88 -28.13
N VAL A 563 15.54 -1.85 -27.98
CA VAL A 563 14.36 -1.99 -28.85
C VAL A 563 13.44 -0.77 -28.69
N ASN A 564 13.06 -0.44 -27.45
CA ASN A 564 12.18 0.70 -27.17
C ASN A 564 12.80 2.02 -27.62
N ALA A 565 14.08 2.25 -27.32
CA ALA A 565 14.81 3.45 -27.73
C ALA A 565 14.83 3.61 -29.25
N ARG A 566 15.08 2.53 -30.00
CA ARG A 566 15.08 2.55 -31.47
C ARG A 566 13.70 2.87 -32.04
N LEU A 567 12.66 2.24 -31.50
CA LEU A 567 11.29 2.43 -31.95
C LEU A 567 10.81 3.86 -31.65
N VAL A 568 10.96 4.30 -30.40
CA VAL A 568 10.59 5.67 -29.98
C VAL A 568 11.38 6.70 -30.78
N ARG A 569 12.69 6.52 -30.98
CA ARG A 569 13.49 7.39 -31.85
C ARG A 569 12.91 7.48 -33.26
N THR A 570 12.55 6.34 -33.85
CA THR A 570 12.03 6.26 -35.23
C THR A 570 10.68 6.97 -35.34
N VAL A 571 9.75 6.68 -34.44
CA VAL A 571 8.42 7.29 -34.40
C VAL A 571 8.51 8.79 -34.10
N LEU A 572 9.25 9.17 -33.05
CA LEU A 572 9.41 10.57 -32.63
C LEU A 572 10.12 11.45 -33.67
N SER A 573 10.98 10.86 -34.51
CA SER A 573 11.59 11.56 -35.66
C SER A 573 10.56 11.97 -36.70
N HIS A 574 9.49 11.19 -36.88
CA HIS A 574 8.41 11.45 -37.83
C HIS A 574 7.21 12.17 -37.21
N ALA A 575 7.07 12.10 -35.89
CA ALA A 575 5.99 12.73 -35.15
C ALA A 575 6.00 14.26 -35.34
N ARG A 576 4.80 14.82 -35.46
CA ARG A 576 4.57 16.27 -35.64
C ARG A 576 3.81 16.83 -34.45
N GLN A 577 3.78 18.15 -34.35
CA GLN A 577 2.92 18.80 -33.36
C GLN A 577 1.44 18.63 -33.73
N PRO A 578 0.55 18.45 -32.73
CA PRO A 578 -0.88 18.33 -32.98
C PRO A 578 -1.47 19.65 -33.47
N THR A 579 -2.48 19.52 -34.32
CA THR A 579 -3.43 20.60 -34.58
C THR A 579 -4.47 20.63 -33.46
N PHE A 580 -4.65 21.80 -32.87
CA PHE A 580 -5.73 22.08 -31.93
C PHE A 580 -6.91 22.67 -32.68
N ALA A 581 -8.13 22.53 -32.14
CA ALA A 581 -9.33 23.04 -32.77
C ALA A 581 -9.16 24.51 -33.16
N ASP A 582 -9.23 24.79 -34.46
CA ASP A 582 -9.18 26.14 -35.04
C ASP A 582 -10.51 26.45 -35.75
N THR A 583 -10.71 27.70 -36.11
CA THR A 583 -11.88 28.15 -36.88
C THR A 583 -11.89 27.62 -38.32
N ALA A 584 -10.89 26.86 -38.76
CA ALA A 584 -10.73 26.38 -40.14
C ALA A 584 -11.38 25.01 -40.39
N GLY A 585 -12.05 24.43 -39.40
CA GLY A 585 -12.90 23.24 -39.57
C GLY A 585 -12.13 21.92 -39.78
N ARG A 586 -10.82 21.89 -39.53
CA ARG A 586 -10.05 20.64 -39.50
C ARG A 586 -10.35 19.88 -38.21
N PRO A 587 -10.42 18.53 -38.23
CA PRO A 587 -10.55 17.75 -37.01
C PRO A 587 -9.36 18.00 -36.08
N ALA A 588 -9.64 18.35 -34.84
CA ALA A 588 -8.59 18.57 -33.84
C ALA A 588 -7.92 17.24 -33.47
N GLU A 589 -6.59 17.23 -33.44
CA GLU A 589 -5.76 16.06 -33.08
C GLU A 589 -5.45 15.99 -31.59
N ALA A 590 -5.63 17.10 -30.87
CA ALA A 590 -5.71 17.21 -29.42
C ALA A 590 -6.66 18.35 -29.03
N LEU A 591 -7.23 18.30 -27.83
CA LEU A 591 -8.08 19.36 -27.27
C LEU A 591 -7.39 19.98 -26.05
N LEU A 592 -7.21 21.30 -26.06
CA LEU A 592 -6.80 22.07 -24.87
C LEU A 592 -8.05 22.67 -24.25
N LEU A 593 -8.48 22.15 -23.10
CA LEU A 593 -9.75 22.54 -22.48
C LEU A 593 -9.53 22.97 -21.04
N THR A 594 -10.40 23.83 -20.53
CA THR A 594 -10.62 23.95 -19.09
C THR A 594 -11.24 22.67 -18.55
N GLY A 595 -11.17 22.47 -17.23
CA GLY A 595 -11.87 21.37 -16.57
C GLY A 595 -13.38 21.32 -16.87
N ALA A 596 -14.04 22.48 -16.91
CA ALA A 596 -15.47 22.57 -17.18
C ALA A 596 -15.79 22.21 -18.64
N GLU A 597 -14.99 22.68 -19.60
CA GLU A 597 -15.15 22.33 -21.02
C GLU A 597 -14.88 20.84 -21.27
N ALA A 598 -13.86 20.26 -20.61
CA ALA A 598 -13.57 18.84 -20.72
C ALA A 598 -14.71 17.97 -20.16
N ALA A 599 -15.24 18.33 -18.98
CA ALA A 599 -16.40 17.64 -18.40
C ALA A 599 -17.62 17.73 -19.32
N ALA A 600 -17.88 18.91 -19.90
CA ALA A 600 -18.98 19.12 -20.84
C ALA A 600 -18.80 18.30 -22.13
N ALA A 601 -17.58 18.23 -22.67
CA ALA A 601 -17.28 17.47 -23.87
C ALA A 601 -17.55 15.96 -23.67
N LEU A 602 -17.05 15.40 -22.57
CA LEU A 602 -17.27 13.99 -22.20
C LEU A 602 -18.74 13.68 -21.89
N ALA A 603 -19.47 14.65 -21.31
CA ALA A 603 -20.90 14.50 -21.05
C ALA A 603 -21.76 14.61 -22.32
N ALA A 604 -21.30 15.34 -23.35
CA ALA A 604 -22.03 15.57 -24.58
C ALA A 604 -21.91 14.42 -25.58
N SER A 605 -20.71 13.85 -25.75
CA SER A 605 -20.43 12.84 -26.78
C SER A 605 -19.22 11.97 -26.44
N ALA A 606 -19.10 10.83 -27.12
CA ALA A 606 -17.86 10.06 -27.16
C ALA A 606 -16.72 10.93 -27.72
N VAL A 607 -15.64 11.09 -26.96
CA VAL A 607 -14.50 11.93 -27.37
C VAL A 607 -13.41 11.02 -27.94
N ALA A 608 -13.11 11.19 -29.23
CA ALA A 608 -12.11 10.38 -29.93
C ALA A 608 -10.67 10.89 -29.79
N THR A 609 -10.51 12.11 -29.29
CA THR A 609 -9.28 12.87 -29.33
C THR A 609 -8.73 13.07 -27.91
N PRO A 610 -7.41 13.00 -27.69
CA PRO A 610 -6.83 13.30 -26.38
C PRO A 610 -7.23 14.69 -25.87
N ILE A 611 -7.58 14.77 -24.59
CA ILE A 611 -7.91 16.04 -23.91
C ILE A 611 -6.76 16.37 -22.97
N ILE A 612 -6.29 17.62 -23.01
CA ILE A 612 -5.29 18.16 -22.10
C ILE A 612 -5.94 19.28 -21.29
N VAL A 613 -5.80 19.18 -19.96
CA VAL A 613 -6.30 20.14 -18.99
C VAL A 613 -5.21 20.47 -17.98
N GLU A 614 -5.42 21.49 -17.15
CA GLU A 614 -4.46 21.93 -16.13
C GLU A 614 -5.19 22.22 -14.81
N GLY A 615 -4.52 21.94 -13.69
CA GLY A 615 -5.01 22.27 -12.36
C GLY A 615 -6.30 21.54 -11.95
N GLN A 616 -6.55 20.34 -12.50
CA GLN A 616 -7.77 19.57 -12.22
C GLN A 616 -7.64 18.60 -11.05
N GLN A 617 -6.44 18.40 -10.51
CA GLN A 617 -6.23 17.51 -9.38
C GLN A 617 -6.51 18.24 -8.05
N THR A 618 -7.28 17.60 -7.17
CA THR A 618 -7.61 18.16 -5.84
C THR A 618 -6.47 17.99 -4.83
N TYR A 619 -5.65 16.94 -5.02
CA TYR A 619 -4.47 16.72 -4.20
C TYR A 619 -3.43 17.81 -4.43
N SER A 620 -2.84 18.28 -3.33
CA SER A 620 -1.83 19.34 -3.34
C SER A 620 -0.64 18.89 -2.50
N TRP A 621 0.55 18.99 -3.08
CA TRP A 621 1.78 18.78 -2.33
C TRP A 621 2.01 19.94 -1.35
N PRO A 622 2.56 19.67 -0.14
CA PRO A 622 3.13 20.70 0.72
C PRO A 622 4.07 21.64 -0.06
N THR A 623 4.00 22.93 0.24
CA THR A 623 4.78 23.98 -0.45
C THR A 623 6.11 24.30 0.22
N ASP A 624 6.56 23.46 1.14
CA ASP A 624 7.77 23.61 1.96
C ASP A 624 9.07 23.32 1.20
N GLY A 625 9.03 23.30 -0.13
CA GLY A 625 10.19 23.06 -1.00
C GLY A 625 10.63 21.60 -1.05
N VAL A 626 9.87 20.67 -0.45
CA VAL A 626 10.13 19.24 -0.56
C VAL A 626 9.62 18.74 -1.92
N ARG A 627 10.39 17.86 -2.57
CA ARG A 627 10.04 17.30 -3.87
C ARG A 627 8.83 16.36 -3.75
N PRO A 628 7.86 16.42 -4.68
CA PRO A 628 6.78 15.43 -4.78
C PRO A 628 7.27 13.97 -4.77
N ILE A 629 8.36 13.65 -5.47
CA ILE A 629 8.97 12.31 -5.47
C ILE A 629 9.37 11.88 -4.06
N ASP A 630 10.02 12.75 -3.29
CA ASP A 630 10.48 12.42 -1.93
C ASP A 630 9.28 12.15 -1.01
N LEU A 631 8.27 13.01 -1.07
CA LEU A 631 7.03 12.85 -0.30
C LEU A 631 6.24 11.60 -0.70
N PHE A 632 6.20 11.28 -1.99
CA PHE A 632 5.56 10.08 -2.51
C PHE A 632 6.28 8.83 -1.98
N LEU A 633 7.60 8.76 -2.14
CA LEU A 633 8.43 7.63 -1.70
C LEU A 633 8.37 7.41 -0.19
N CYS A 634 8.33 8.48 0.61
CA CYS A 634 8.15 8.41 2.06
C CYS A 634 6.81 7.81 2.48
N ARG A 635 5.76 7.94 1.67
CA ARG A 635 4.42 7.42 1.95
C ARG A 635 4.17 6.01 1.41
N LEU A 636 5.03 5.52 0.51
CA LEU A 636 4.96 4.14 0.09
C LEU A 636 5.10 3.20 1.29
N GLY A 637 4.53 2.00 1.18
CA GLY A 637 4.45 1.02 2.26
C GLY A 637 5.82 0.49 2.78
N PRO A 638 5.80 -0.57 3.60
CA PRO A 638 7.00 -1.13 4.21
C PRO A 638 8.12 -1.44 3.21
N ASP A 639 9.37 -1.20 3.61
CA ASP A 639 10.60 -1.45 2.84
C ASP A 639 10.68 -2.83 2.17
N ALA A 640 10.10 -3.85 2.81
CA ALA A 640 10.11 -5.23 2.36
C ALA A 640 9.12 -5.50 1.21
N HIS A 641 8.13 -4.63 1.00
CA HIS A 641 7.21 -4.76 -0.13
C HIS A 641 7.98 -4.61 -1.45
N THR A 642 7.47 -5.25 -2.49
CA THR A 642 8.11 -5.24 -3.82
C THR A 642 7.20 -4.58 -4.84
N ALA A 643 7.80 -3.87 -5.81
CA ALA A 643 7.14 -3.42 -7.02
C ALA A 643 7.82 -3.99 -8.26
N ALA A 644 7.09 -4.11 -9.38
CA ALA A 644 7.68 -4.41 -10.68
C ALA A 644 8.40 -3.16 -11.21
N VAL A 645 9.63 -3.35 -11.69
CA VAL A 645 10.48 -2.29 -12.23
C VAL A 645 10.96 -2.71 -13.60
N GLN A 646 10.66 -1.92 -14.62
CA GLN A 646 11.20 -2.09 -15.96
C GLN A 646 12.68 -1.68 -15.97
N ILE A 647 13.51 -2.55 -16.53
CA ILE A 647 14.97 -2.38 -16.56
C ILE A 647 15.45 -2.51 -18.02
N PRO A 648 15.85 -1.40 -18.68
CA PRO A 648 16.25 -1.34 -20.08
C PRO A 648 17.33 -2.35 -20.50
N SER A 649 18.29 -2.65 -19.62
CA SER A 649 19.41 -3.56 -19.89
C SER A 649 19.00 -5.03 -19.97
N ARG A 650 17.77 -5.39 -19.58
CA ARG A 650 17.31 -6.79 -19.60
C ARG A 650 17.21 -7.32 -21.03
N PRO A 651 17.57 -8.60 -21.28
CA PRO A 651 17.43 -9.21 -22.60
C PRO A 651 15.97 -9.21 -23.08
N LYS A 652 15.75 -8.94 -24.38
CA LYS A 652 14.42 -8.94 -25.01
C LYS A 652 13.67 -10.27 -24.87
N THR A 653 14.42 -11.38 -24.75
CA THR A 653 13.87 -12.74 -24.57
C THR A 653 13.38 -13.01 -23.15
N SER A 654 13.64 -12.12 -22.21
CA SER A 654 13.18 -12.20 -20.82
C SER A 654 12.07 -11.20 -20.56
N ARG A 655 11.40 -11.28 -19.40
CA ARG A 655 10.47 -10.23 -18.97
C ARG A 655 11.21 -8.88 -18.89
N SER A 656 10.56 -7.83 -19.38
CA SER A 656 11.09 -6.45 -19.37
C SER A 656 11.28 -5.87 -17.97
N PHE A 657 10.67 -6.49 -16.97
CA PHE A 657 10.70 -6.05 -15.58
C PHE A 657 11.37 -7.06 -14.62
N ALA A 658 11.72 -6.56 -13.43
CA ALA A 658 12.12 -7.34 -12.27
C ALA A 658 11.41 -6.83 -11.01
N LYS A 659 11.19 -7.70 -10.03
CA LYS A 659 10.69 -7.26 -8.72
C LYS A 659 11.83 -6.63 -7.91
N LYS A 660 11.59 -5.42 -7.40
CA LYS A 660 12.51 -4.70 -6.51
C LYS A 660 11.80 -4.30 -5.23
N THR A 661 12.53 -4.35 -4.12
CA THR A 661 12.01 -3.92 -2.82
C THR A 661 11.84 -2.40 -2.81
N LEU A 662 10.86 -1.90 -2.05
CA LEU A 662 10.67 -0.46 -1.87
C LEU A 662 11.92 0.20 -1.28
N ARG A 663 12.69 -0.52 -0.46
CA ARG A 663 14.01 -0.08 0.01
C ARG A 663 15.00 0.15 -1.14
N GLU A 664 15.13 -0.78 -2.08
CA GLU A 664 16.01 -0.61 -3.25
C GLU A 664 15.53 0.54 -4.13
N ILE A 665 14.22 0.66 -4.34
CA ILE A 665 13.62 1.74 -5.14
C ILE A 665 13.91 3.10 -4.50
N ARG A 666 13.64 3.27 -3.20
CA ARG A 666 13.95 4.50 -2.47
C ARG A 666 15.44 4.84 -2.53
N ALA A 667 16.31 3.88 -2.23
CA ALA A 667 17.75 4.10 -2.27
C ALA A 667 18.21 4.62 -3.64
N ARG A 668 17.67 4.04 -4.72
CA ARG A 668 18.02 4.44 -6.08
C ARG A 668 17.47 5.81 -6.45
N PHE A 669 16.20 6.08 -6.16
CA PHE A 669 15.60 7.37 -6.50
C PHE A 669 16.13 8.53 -5.65
N TYR A 670 16.50 8.30 -4.39
CA TYR A 670 17.16 9.31 -3.56
C TYR A 670 18.61 9.60 -3.98
N ALA A 671 19.32 8.61 -4.52
CA ALA A 671 20.66 8.83 -5.06
C ALA A 671 20.62 9.78 -6.27
N ALA A 672 19.55 9.71 -7.08
CA ALA A 672 19.32 10.56 -8.24
C ALA A 672 20.52 10.61 -9.21
N GLU A 673 21.21 9.48 -9.34
CA GLU A 673 22.38 9.35 -10.20
C GLU A 673 21.97 9.29 -11.68
N ASP A 674 22.74 9.95 -12.53
CA ASP A 674 22.60 9.78 -13.98
C ASP A 674 23.00 8.34 -14.37
N THR A 675 22.10 7.64 -15.06
CA THR A 675 22.26 6.22 -15.37
C THR A 675 21.96 5.92 -16.84
N LYS A 676 22.69 4.97 -17.41
CA LYS A 676 22.42 4.42 -18.75
C LYS A 676 21.38 3.30 -18.73
N ASP A 677 20.91 2.91 -17.54
CA ASP A 677 19.92 1.84 -17.34
C ASP A 677 18.76 2.30 -16.45
N PRO A 678 18.00 3.34 -16.89
CA PRO A 678 17.01 4.01 -16.06
C PRO A 678 15.85 3.10 -15.69
N TRP A 679 15.42 3.13 -14.43
CA TRP A 679 14.27 2.38 -13.93
C TRP A 679 12.95 3.09 -14.24
N ASN A 680 11.93 2.30 -14.59
CA ASN A 680 10.58 2.79 -14.81
C ASN A 680 9.56 1.88 -14.10
N LEU A 681 8.68 2.51 -13.33
CA LEU A 681 7.66 1.85 -12.53
C LEU A 681 6.31 2.40 -13.00
N LEU A 682 5.53 1.54 -13.66
CA LEU A 682 4.24 1.90 -14.25
C LEU A 682 3.06 1.57 -13.33
N ASP A 683 3.23 0.60 -12.42
CA ASP A 683 2.12 0.02 -11.65
C ASP A 683 2.31 0.21 -10.14
N LEU A 684 2.74 1.41 -9.72
CA LEU A 684 2.86 1.69 -8.29
C LEU A 684 1.49 1.99 -7.69
N ALA A 685 1.15 1.27 -6.62
CA ALA A 685 -0.01 1.59 -5.80
C ALA A 685 0.10 3.04 -5.29
N ASN A 686 -0.99 3.79 -5.44
CA ASN A 686 -1.08 5.15 -4.95
C ASN A 686 -1.20 5.17 -3.40
N PRO A 687 -0.24 5.72 -2.64
CA PRO A 687 -0.32 5.80 -1.18
C PRO A 687 -1.13 7.00 -0.67
N LEU A 688 -1.66 7.86 -1.56
CA LEU A 688 -2.37 9.09 -1.19
C LEU A 688 -3.84 8.79 -0.85
N GLN A 689 -4.34 9.38 0.24
CA GLN A 689 -5.66 9.06 0.82
C GLN A 689 -6.85 9.85 0.22
N SER A 690 -6.67 10.58 -0.88
CA SER A 690 -7.64 11.56 -1.37
C SER A 690 -7.87 11.44 -2.87
N ASN A 691 -9.10 11.69 -3.33
CA ASN A 691 -9.58 11.81 -4.72
C ASN A 691 -8.56 12.46 -5.69
N ILE A 692 -7.56 11.68 -6.13
CA ILE A 692 -6.53 12.15 -7.07
C ILE A 692 -7.05 12.22 -8.49
N VAL A 693 -8.22 11.62 -8.74
CA VAL A 693 -8.96 11.68 -10.00
C VAL A 693 -9.22 13.15 -10.36
N PRO A 694 -8.87 13.58 -11.58
CA PRO A 694 -9.16 14.93 -12.06
C PRO A 694 -10.64 15.29 -11.96
N ALA A 695 -10.95 16.51 -11.50
CA ALA A 695 -12.32 16.95 -11.23
C ALA A 695 -13.26 16.80 -12.44
N PHE A 696 -12.76 17.00 -13.67
CA PHE A 696 -13.55 16.87 -14.89
C PHE A 696 -14.00 15.42 -15.20
N LEU A 697 -13.36 14.42 -14.59
CA LEU A 697 -13.71 13.00 -14.71
C LEU A 697 -14.62 12.52 -13.57
N GLY A 698 -14.86 13.34 -12.55
CA GLY A 698 -15.67 12.97 -11.39
C GLY A 698 -17.18 12.93 -11.63
N GLY A 699 -17.65 13.30 -12.83
CA GLY A 699 -19.07 13.32 -13.18
C GLY A 699 -19.63 11.97 -13.62
N ASP A 700 -20.96 11.88 -13.72
CA ASP A 700 -21.66 10.65 -14.07
C ASP A 700 -21.24 10.08 -15.44
N ALA A 701 -20.85 10.93 -16.39
CA ALA A 701 -20.44 10.52 -17.74
C ALA A 701 -19.29 9.50 -17.73
N CYS A 702 -18.33 9.62 -16.81
CA CYS A 702 -17.14 8.76 -16.69
C CYS A 702 -17.25 7.72 -15.56
N SER A 703 -18.45 7.51 -15.01
CA SER A 703 -18.66 6.68 -13.82
C SER A 703 -18.88 5.18 -14.10
N MET A 704 -18.83 4.73 -15.37
CA MET A 704 -19.19 3.36 -15.72
C MET A 704 -18.31 2.32 -15.02
N LEU A 705 -16.99 2.52 -15.02
CA LEU A 705 -16.04 1.59 -14.37
C LEU A 705 -16.27 1.50 -12.85
N THR A 706 -16.53 2.65 -12.20
CA THR A 706 -16.92 2.70 -10.79
C THR A 706 -18.25 1.98 -10.53
N THR A 707 -19.19 2.09 -11.47
CA THR A 707 -20.49 1.41 -11.40
C THR A 707 -20.34 -0.11 -11.56
N MET A 708 -19.46 -0.57 -12.46
CA MET A 708 -19.11 -1.98 -12.63
C MET A 708 -18.52 -2.56 -11.34
N ARG A 709 -17.56 -1.87 -10.72
CA ARG A 709 -17.01 -2.24 -9.40
C ARG A 709 -18.12 -2.39 -8.35
N ASN A 710 -18.99 -1.38 -8.24
CA ASN A 710 -20.07 -1.41 -7.25
C ASN A 710 -21.05 -2.56 -7.52
N ARG A 711 -21.35 -2.85 -8.80
CA ARG A 711 -22.19 -3.98 -9.20
C ARG A 711 -21.55 -5.31 -8.85
N LEU A 712 -20.25 -5.48 -9.07
CA LEU A 712 -19.53 -6.68 -8.67
C LEU A 712 -19.65 -6.90 -7.16
N PHE A 713 -19.40 -5.87 -6.36
CA PHE A 713 -19.53 -5.97 -4.91
C PHE A 713 -20.96 -6.26 -4.44
N GLN A 714 -21.97 -5.75 -5.13
CA GLN A 714 -23.37 -6.12 -4.89
C GLN A 714 -23.65 -7.59 -5.22
N ARG A 715 -23.10 -8.13 -6.32
CA ARG A 715 -23.23 -9.56 -6.66
C ARG A 715 -22.60 -10.45 -5.58
N LEU A 716 -21.40 -10.08 -5.12
CA LEU A 716 -20.65 -10.86 -4.13
C LEU A 716 -21.32 -10.85 -2.75
N ASN A 717 -21.80 -9.69 -2.31
CA ASN A 717 -22.38 -9.54 -0.97
C ASN A 717 -23.89 -9.80 -0.91
N LYS A 718 -24.59 -9.80 -2.06
CA LYS A 718 -26.06 -9.90 -2.16
C LYS A 718 -26.82 -8.86 -1.32
N THR A 719 -26.18 -7.73 -1.01
CA THR A 719 -26.80 -6.63 -0.27
C THR A 719 -26.58 -5.30 -0.99
N ALA A 720 -27.50 -4.35 -0.77
CA ALA A 720 -27.31 -2.95 -1.12
C ALA A 720 -26.61 -2.16 0.00
N GLU A 721 -26.23 -2.85 1.08
CA GLU A 721 -25.48 -2.27 2.19
C GLU A 721 -24.04 -1.98 1.76
N ARG A 722 -23.32 -1.21 2.60
CA ARG A 722 -21.90 -0.96 2.36
C ARG A 722 -21.19 -2.31 2.20
N PRO A 723 -20.56 -2.58 1.04
CA PRO A 723 -19.96 -3.87 0.81
C PRO A 723 -18.88 -4.14 1.85
N VAL A 724 -19.04 -5.23 2.59
CA VAL A 724 -17.99 -5.79 3.45
C VAL A 724 -17.12 -6.70 2.57
N THR A 725 -16.48 -6.10 1.56
CA THR A 725 -15.54 -6.81 0.69
C THR A 725 -14.20 -6.96 1.38
N GLN A 726 -13.49 -8.05 1.05
CA GLN A 726 -12.13 -8.23 1.55
C GLN A 726 -11.26 -7.07 1.08
N ALA A 727 -10.41 -6.55 1.98
CA ALA A 727 -9.56 -5.39 1.70
C ALA A 727 -8.69 -5.57 0.44
N ALA A 728 -8.32 -6.82 0.12
CA ALA A 728 -7.55 -7.18 -1.07
C ALA A 728 -8.32 -6.96 -2.38
N GLU A 729 -9.59 -7.36 -2.47
CA GLU A 729 -10.42 -7.17 -3.68
C GLU A 729 -10.72 -5.67 -3.91
N TYR A 730 -10.94 -4.94 -2.81
CA TYR A 730 -11.10 -3.49 -2.89
C TYR A 730 -9.80 -2.80 -3.33
N ALA A 731 -8.65 -3.27 -2.85
CA ALA A 731 -7.34 -2.76 -3.27
C ALA A 731 -7.10 -2.97 -4.75
N GLN A 732 -7.40 -4.15 -5.31
CA GLN A 732 -7.25 -4.42 -6.75
C GLN A 732 -8.04 -3.43 -7.63
N TRP A 733 -9.31 -3.19 -7.30
CA TRP A 733 -10.12 -2.21 -8.03
C TRP A 733 -9.67 -0.77 -7.84
N ARG A 734 -9.18 -0.43 -6.65
CA ARG A 734 -8.59 0.88 -6.41
C ARG A 734 -7.33 1.05 -7.25
N ASP A 735 -6.47 0.04 -7.30
CA ASP A 735 -5.20 0.08 -8.02
C ASP A 735 -5.42 0.13 -9.55
N LEU A 736 -6.57 -0.34 -10.06
CA LEU A 736 -7.01 -0.09 -11.45
C LEU A 736 -7.48 1.36 -11.67
N LEU A 737 -8.25 1.91 -10.75
CA LEU A 737 -8.80 3.27 -10.87
C LEU A 737 -7.75 4.36 -10.64
N GLU A 738 -6.73 4.06 -9.85
CA GLU A 738 -5.77 5.01 -9.33
C GLU A 738 -4.39 4.35 -9.10
N TRP A 739 -3.38 4.82 -9.81
CA TRP A 739 -2.00 4.35 -9.72
C TRP A 739 -1.01 5.51 -9.88
N ALA A 740 0.28 5.22 -9.74
CA ALA A 740 1.36 6.19 -9.89
C ALA A 740 2.46 5.68 -10.83
N LEU A 741 3.01 6.62 -11.61
CA LEU A 741 4.14 6.40 -12.50
C LEU A 741 5.37 7.07 -11.89
N LEU A 742 6.43 6.30 -11.70
CA LEU A 742 7.71 6.81 -11.22
C LEU A 742 8.82 6.33 -12.15
N SER A 743 9.62 7.26 -12.68
CA SER A 743 10.67 6.93 -13.65
C SER A 743 11.92 7.76 -13.46
N GLU A 744 13.08 7.13 -13.62
CA GLU A 744 14.35 7.83 -13.87
C GLU A 744 14.34 8.45 -15.27
N GLY A 745 15.11 9.51 -15.47
CA GLY A 745 15.22 10.18 -16.76
C GLY A 745 15.75 9.27 -17.86
N GLY A 746 15.33 9.53 -19.10
CA GLY A 746 15.79 8.81 -20.29
C GLY A 746 15.09 7.48 -20.57
N HIS A 747 14.26 6.98 -19.64
CA HIS A 747 13.44 5.80 -19.94
C HIS A 747 12.33 6.14 -20.95
N CYS A 748 12.18 5.27 -21.94
CA CYS A 748 11.17 5.37 -22.99
C CYS A 748 10.23 4.16 -22.97
N THR A 749 8.94 4.41 -23.14
CA THR A 749 7.92 3.38 -23.33
C THR A 749 7.51 3.39 -24.80
N ALA A 750 7.62 2.24 -25.47
CA ALA A 750 7.26 2.07 -26.88
C ALA A 750 5.75 2.30 -27.13
N PRO A 751 5.33 2.53 -28.39
CA PRO A 751 3.92 2.57 -28.76
C PRO A 751 3.13 1.33 -28.31
N HIS A 752 2.02 1.56 -27.62
CA HIS A 752 1.11 0.52 -27.11
C HIS A 752 -0.30 1.09 -26.94
N MET A 753 -1.28 0.21 -26.73
CA MET A 753 -2.56 0.56 -26.10
C MET A 753 -2.51 0.16 -24.62
N ASP A 754 -3.19 0.94 -23.77
CA ASP A 754 -3.42 0.52 -22.39
C ASP A 754 -4.34 -0.71 -22.36
N SER A 755 -4.17 -1.56 -21.35
CA SER A 755 -4.90 -2.81 -21.23
C SER A 755 -6.40 -2.61 -20.94
N HIS A 756 -7.19 -3.65 -21.22
CA HIS A 756 -8.64 -3.71 -20.94
C HIS A 756 -9.48 -2.69 -21.73
N GLY A 757 -8.89 -2.06 -22.75
CA GLY A 757 -9.48 -1.02 -23.58
C GLY A 757 -9.92 0.23 -22.83
N LEU A 758 -9.52 0.42 -21.56
CA LEU A 758 -10.02 1.51 -20.75
C LEU A 758 -9.48 2.87 -21.22
N ALA A 759 -10.19 3.94 -20.87
CA ALA A 759 -9.64 5.28 -21.03
C ALA A 759 -8.68 5.56 -19.88
N THR A 760 -7.64 6.34 -20.14
CA THR A 760 -6.58 6.60 -19.15
C THR A 760 -6.41 8.08 -18.92
N TRP A 761 -6.19 8.47 -17.68
CA TRP A 761 -5.80 9.83 -17.33
C TRP A 761 -4.45 9.83 -16.63
N ILE A 762 -3.62 10.83 -16.91
CA ILE A 762 -2.29 10.98 -16.32
C ILE A 762 -2.04 12.45 -15.98
N THR A 763 -1.81 12.75 -14.71
CA THR A 763 -1.47 14.08 -14.19
C THR A 763 -0.01 14.12 -13.75
N VAL A 764 0.79 14.97 -14.40
CA VAL A 764 2.21 15.15 -14.06
C VAL A 764 2.34 15.85 -12.71
N GLN A 765 3.13 15.26 -11.80
CA GLN A 765 3.39 15.80 -10.46
C GLN A 765 4.78 16.43 -10.36
N GLU A 766 5.78 15.79 -10.98
CA GLU A 766 7.17 16.25 -11.00
C GLU A 766 7.83 15.83 -12.33
N GLY A 767 8.70 16.69 -12.84
CA GLY A 767 9.40 16.48 -14.10
C GLY A 767 8.54 16.78 -15.34
N HIS A 768 9.06 16.43 -16.51
CA HIS A 768 8.41 16.63 -17.80
C HIS A 768 8.17 15.29 -18.49
N PHE A 769 6.95 15.10 -19.00
CA PHE A 769 6.58 13.90 -19.76
C PHE A 769 6.36 14.26 -21.22
N GLY A 770 7.13 13.68 -22.12
CA GLY A 770 6.81 13.66 -23.54
C GLY A 770 5.80 12.54 -23.80
N PHE A 771 4.61 12.91 -24.30
CA PHE A 771 3.62 11.96 -24.76
C PHE A 771 3.51 12.04 -26.27
N GLY A 772 3.50 10.91 -26.95
CA GLY A 772 3.14 10.84 -28.35
C GLY A 772 2.06 9.82 -28.62
N TRP A 773 1.25 10.04 -29.65
CA TRP A 773 0.12 9.19 -29.98
C TRP A 773 -0.18 9.21 -31.47
N MET A 774 -0.94 8.22 -31.93
CA MET A 774 -1.45 8.17 -33.30
C MET A 774 -2.77 8.94 -33.39
N ALA A 775 -2.78 10.08 -34.08
CA ALA A 775 -3.97 10.93 -34.19
C ALA A 775 -4.87 10.48 -35.34
N HIS A 776 -6.12 10.16 -35.04
CA HIS A 776 -7.14 9.75 -36.01
C HIS A 776 -6.67 8.67 -37.00
N PRO A 777 -6.13 7.53 -36.52
CA PRO A 777 -5.72 6.46 -37.43
C PRO A 777 -6.92 5.98 -38.25
N SER A 778 -6.73 5.78 -39.56
CA SER A 778 -7.71 5.05 -40.36
C SER A 778 -7.78 3.59 -39.91
N ASP A 779 -8.85 2.88 -40.29
CA ASP A 779 -8.98 1.45 -40.00
C ASP A 779 -7.79 0.65 -40.59
N GLU A 780 -7.30 1.04 -41.77
CA GLU A 780 -6.12 0.43 -42.40
C GLU A 780 -4.83 0.73 -41.63
N GLU A 781 -4.66 1.98 -41.19
CA GLU A 781 -3.49 2.38 -40.40
C GLU A 781 -3.47 1.65 -39.05
N ARG A 782 -4.63 1.53 -38.40
CA ARG A 782 -4.79 0.82 -37.13
C ARG A 782 -4.54 -0.68 -37.30
N ALA A 783 -5.09 -1.30 -38.36
CA ALA A 783 -4.85 -2.70 -38.68
C ALA A 783 -3.37 -2.97 -39.02
N ALA A 784 -2.72 -2.06 -39.76
CA ALA A 784 -1.30 -2.17 -40.06
C ALA A 784 -0.42 -2.05 -38.81
N TRP A 785 -0.77 -1.15 -37.88
CA TRP A 785 -0.10 -1.08 -36.58
C TRP A 785 -0.34 -2.36 -35.76
N LEU A 786 -1.57 -2.85 -35.64
CA LEU A 786 -1.89 -4.09 -34.91
C LEU A 786 -1.16 -5.33 -35.48
N ALA A 787 -0.93 -5.36 -36.80
CA ALA A 787 -0.20 -6.43 -37.45
C ALA A 787 1.32 -6.39 -37.17
N GLU A 788 1.91 -5.19 -37.04
CA GLU A 788 3.34 -5.03 -36.78
C GLU A 788 3.65 -3.83 -35.86
N PRO A 789 3.29 -3.89 -34.55
CA PRO A 789 3.39 -2.73 -33.65
C PRO A 789 4.83 -2.21 -33.48
N SER A 790 5.80 -3.12 -33.61
CA SER A 790 7.22 -2.84 -33.35
C SER A 790 7.95 -2.10 -34.48
N ASN A 791 7.35 -1.99 -35.68
CA ASN A 791 7.98 -1.36 -36.85
C ASN A 791 7.10 -0.32 -37.54
N TYR A 792 5.87 -0.10 -37.06
CA TYR A 792 4.93 0.78 -37.74
C TYR A 792 5.25 2.26 -37.52
N VAL A 793 5.33 3.01 -38.63
CA VAL A 793 5.58 4.45 -38.67
C VAL A 793 4.65 5.08 -39.69
N SER A 794 4.01 6.19 -39.36
CA SER A 794 3.18 6.94 -40.30
C SER A 794 3.24 8.44 -40.05
N ALA A 795 2.56 9.22 -40.89
CA ALA A 795 2.41 10.65 -40.71
C ALA A 795 1.36 11.02 -39.64
N ALA A 796 0.67 10.05 -39.03
CA ALA A 796 -0.37 10.27 -38.02
C ALA A 796 0.18 10.51 -36.60
N TRP A 797 1.46 10.25 -36.35
CA TRP A 797 2.05 10.42 -35.03
C TRP A 797 2.12 11.89 -34.61
N ARG A 798 1.59 12.19 -33.43
CA ARG A 798 1.65 13.49 -32.77
C ARG A 798 2.38 13.40 -31.44
N TYR A 799 2.84 14.55 -30.93
CA TYR A 799 3.47 14.61 -29.62
C TYR A 799 3.22 15.94 -28.90
N VAL A 800 3.23 15.92 -27.56
CA VAL A 800 3.23 17.09 -26.66
C VAL A 800 4.14 16.82 -25.46
N VAL A 801 4.55 17.88 -24.77
CA VAL A 801 5.28 17.79 -23.50
C VAL A 801 4.44 18.36 -22.37
N LEU A 802 4.08 17.51 -21.41
CA LEU A 802 3.32 17.90 -20.23
C LEU A 802 4.24 18.26 -19.07
N ARG A 803 3.82 19.29 -18.34
CA ARG A 803 4.49 19.91 -17.20
C ARG A 803 3.71 19.61 -15.91
N PRO A 804 4.32 19.76 -14.71
CA PRO A 804 3.63 19.54 -13.45
C PRO A 804 2.32 20.33 -13.35
N GLY A 805 1.24 19.65 -12.93
CA GLY A 805 -0.12 20.20 -12.86
C GLY A 805 -0.96 20.00 -14.12
N GLN A 806 -0.37 19.60 -15.24
CA GLN A 806 -1.09 19.26 -16.47
C GLN A 806 -1.52 17.80 -16.45
N THR A 807 -2.72 17.55 -17.00
CA THR A 807 -3.33 16.23 -17.11
C THR A 807 -3.65 15.95 -18.57
N VAL A 808 -3.35 14.75 -19.05
CA VAL A 808 -3.89 14.21 -20.30
C VAL A 808 -4.92 13.14 -20.02
N TYR A 809 -5.99 13.12 -20.81
CA TYR A 809 -6.96 12.04 -20.93
C TYR A 809 -6.82 11.41 -22.32
N PHE A 810 -6.55 10.11 -22.35
CA PHE A 810 -6.52 9.27 -23.54
C PHE A 810 -7.83 8.47 -23.63
N PRO A 811 -8.61 8.65 -24.71
CA PRO A 811 -9.78 7.82 -24.97
C PRO A 811 -9.43 6.32 -25.14
N PRO A 812 -10.41 5.42 -25.00
CA PRO A 812 -10.25 3.99 -25.25
C PRO A 812 -9.55 3.69 -26.58
N GLY A 813 -8.51 2.84 -26.54
CA GLY A 813 -7.77 2.38 -27.73
C GLY A 813 -6.77 3.39 -28.31
N THR A 814 -6.42 4.44 -27.57
CA THR A 814 -5.39 5.37 -28.02
C THR A 814 -4.02 4.69 -28.04
N VAL A 815 -3.46 4.53 -29.24
CA VAL A 815 -2.07 4.06 -29.41
C VAL A 815 -1.11 5.20 -29.05
N HIS A 816 -0.34 5.03 -27.98
CA HIS A 816 0.52 6.08 -27.44
C HIS A 816 1.87 5.55 -26.95
N PHE A 817 2.83 6.46 -26.79
CA PHE A 817 4.18 6.20 -26.33
C PHE A 817 4.68 7.34 -25.42
N VAL A 818 5.68 7.05 -24.59
CA VAL A 818 6.19 8.01 -23.59
C VAL A 818 7.69 8.16 -23.74
N PHE A 819 8.17 9.40 -23.71
CA PHE A 819 9.59 9.74 -23.82
C PHE A 819 9.97 10.83 -22.81
N ARG A 820 11.21 10.79 -22.33
CA ARG A 820 11.73 11.66 -21.27
C ARG A 820 13.15 12.07 -21.60
N LEU A 821 13.55 13.25 -21.13
CA LEU A 821 14.95 13.63 -21.10
C LEU A 821 15.71 12.73 -20.12
N ARG A 822 16.98 12.47 -20.41
CA ARG A 822 17.89 11.74 -19.53
C ARG A 822 18.08 12.44 -18.19
N GLN A 823 18.11 13.77 -18.20
CA GLN A 823 18.18 14.57 -16.99
C GLN A 823 16.79 14.78 -16.39
N GLY A 824 16.58 14.23 -15.19
CA GLY A 824 15.39 14.49 -14.37
C GLY A 824 14.54 13.25 -14.17
N GLN A 825 14.19 12.99 -12.90
CA GLN A 825 13.19 11.99 -12.56
C GLN A 825 11.79 12.55 -12.80
N THR A 826 10.84 11.66 -13.01
CA THR A 826 9.45 12.05 -13.27
C THR A 826 8.50 11.29 -12.36
N LEU A 827 7.49 12.00 -11.83
CA LEU A 827 6.36 11.43 -11.10
C LEU A 827 5.07 11.88 -11.77
N ALA A 828 4.18 10.94 -12.02
CA ALA A 828 2.80 11.22 -12.39
C ALA A 828 1.83 10.37 -11.58
N LEU A 829 0.62 10.88 -11.41
CA LEU A 829 -0.51 10.13 -10.89
C LEU A 829 -1.44 9.82 -12.06
N GLY A 830 -1.98 8.62 -12.12
CA GLY A 830 -2.87 8.23 -13.19
C GLY A 830 -3.90 7.21 -12.76
N GLY A 831 -4.64 6.71 -13.72
CA GLY A 831 -5.71 5.77 -13.48
C GLY A 831 -6.59 5.57 -14.70
N HIS A 832 -7.49 4.59 -14.60
CA HIS A 832 -8.43 4.28 -15.66
C HIS A 832 -9.84 4.78 -15.34
N VAL A 833 -10.57 5.17 -16.39
CA VAL A 833 -12.00 5.49 -16.36
C VAL A 833 -12.71 4.87 -17.55
N LEU A 834 -14.02 4.75 -17.47
CA LEU A 834 -14.84 4.32 -18.60
C LEU A 834 -16.05 5.24 -18.72
N SER A 835 -16.19 5.83 -19.90
CA SER A 835 -17.32 6.67 -20.26
C SER A 835 -18.51 5.81 -20.69
N TRP A 836 -19.71 6.16 -20.23
CA TRP A 836 -20.95 5.52 -20.70
C TRP A 836 -21.16 5.68 -22.20
N ARG A 837 -20.64 6.76 -22.79
CA ARG A 837 -20.79 7.05 -24.22
C ARG A 837 -19.78 6.34 -25.11
N ASP A 838 -18.73 5.75 -24.53
CA ASP A 838 -17.67 5.07 -25.28
C ASP A 838 -17.84 3.53 -25.29
N ILE A 839 -19.02 3.01 -24.93
CA ILE A 839 -19.21 1.55 -24.77
C ILE A 839 -18.93 0.75 -26.04
N GLY A 840 -19.37 1.24 -27.22
CA GLY A 840 -19.15 0.56 -28.49
C GLY A 840 -17.67 0.59 -28.89
N ARG A 841 -17.01 1.74 -28.73
CA ARG A 841 -15.57 1.90 -28.91
C ARG A 841 -14.79 0.97 -27.97
N TRP A 842 -15.07 1.02 -26.67
CA TRP A 842 -14.40 0.21 -25.65
C TRP A 842 -14.48 -1.27 -25.97
N ALA A 843 -15.67 -1.78 -26.28
CA ALA A 843 -15.85 -3.20 -26.59
C ALA A 843 -15.11 -3.63 -27.87
N ARG A 844 -15.00 -2.75 -28.87
CA ARG A 844 -14.18 -3.00 -30.07
C ARG A 844 -12.69 -3.08 -29.72
N VAL A 845 -12.19 -2.16 -28.89
CA VAL A 845 -10.78 -2.17 -28.45
C VAL A 845 -10.49 -3.47 -27.69
N VAL A 846 -11.35 -3.85 -26.75
CA VAL A 846 -11.23 -5.12 -26.01
C VAL A 846 -11.21 -6.33 -26.94
N HIS A 847 -12.03 -6.33 -28.01
CA HIS A 847 -12.03 -7.40 -29.00
C HIS A 847 -10.69 -7.48 -29.77
N GLU A 848 -10.13 -6.34 -30.15
CA GLU A 848 -8.84 -6.28 -30.85
C GLU A 848 -7.66 -6.66 -29.97
N GLU A 849 -7.67 -6.25 -28.70
CA GLU A 849 -6.68 -6.67 -27.70
C GLU A 849 -6.63 -8.19 -27.57
N ARG A 850 -7.79 -8.86 -27.53
CA ARG A 850 -7.87 -10.33 -27.51
C ARG A 850 -7.28 -10.97 -28.77
N ALA A 851 -7.42 -10.32 -29.93
CA ALA A 851 -6.88 -10.81 -31.20
C ALA A 851 -5.38 -10.51 -31.35
N HIS A 852 -4.88 -9.46 -30.69
CA HIS A 852 -3.53 -8.94 -30.81
C HIS A 852 -2.93 -8.63 -29.43
N PRO A 853 -2.61 -9.65 -28.61
CA PRO A 853 -2.15 -9.43 -27.23
C PRO A 853 -0.85 -8.61 -27.14
N ASP A 854 0.02 -8.72 -28.15
CA ASP A 854 1.28 -7.97 -28.24
C ASP A 854 1.11 -6.46 -28.48
N ALA A 855 -0.11 -5.99 -28.73
CA ALA A 855 -0.42 -4.57 -28.92
C ALA A 855 -0.58 -3.80 -27.60
N THR A 856 -0.69 -4.52 -26.48
CA THR A 856 -0.85 -3.95 -25.13
C THR A 856 0.46 -4.01 -24.34
N ASN A 857 0.61 -3.14 -23.35
CA ASN A 857 1.77 -3.10 -22.46
C ASN A 857 1.70 -4.11 -21.29
N GLU A 858 0.56 -4.76 -21.09
CA GLU A 858 0.28 -5.67 -19.98
C GLU A 858 -0.35 -6.97 -20.48
N ASP A 859 -0.23 -8.04 -19.70
CA ASP A 859 -0.94 -9.28 -20.01
C ASP A 859 -2.44 -9.04 -19.81
N ILE A 860 -3.25 -9.34 -20.83
CA ILE A 860 -4.71 -9.31 -20.73
C ILE A 860 -5.12 -10.47 -19.80
N GLU A 861 -5.27 -10.18 -18.51
CA GLU A 861 -5.65 -11.17 -17.50
C GLU A 861 -7.09 -11.70 -17.71
N HIS A 862 -7.47 -12.73 -16.95
CA HIS A 862 -8.76 -13.43 -17.06
C HIS A 862 -10.00 -12.57 -16.69
N ASP A 863 -9.81 -11.29 -16.41
CA ASP A 863 -10.84 -10.39 -15.86
C ASP A 863 -11.63 -9.62 -16.94
N VAL A 864 -11.20 -9.66 -18.20
CA VAL A 864 -11.93 -8.98 -19.29
C VAL A 864 -13.34 -9.55 -19.48
N ASP A 865 -13.52 -10.87 -19.38
CA ASP A 865 -14.85 -11.49 -19.46
C ASP A 865 -15.77 -11.03 -18.33
N LEU A 866 -15.21 -10.81 -17.13
CA LEU A 866 -15.94 -10.25 -16.00
C LEU A 866 -16.39 -8.82 -16.31
N PHE A 867 -15.52 -8.00 -16.90
CA PHE A 867 -15.83 -6.62 -17.25
C PHE A 867 -16.92 -6.56 -18.33
N ILE A 868 -16.81 -7.37 -19.39
CA ILE A 868 -17.86 -7.48 -20.41
C ILE A 868 -19.18 -7.92 -19.78
N SER A 869 -19.17 -8.94 -18.92
CA SER A 869 -20.39 -9.41 -18.23
C SER A 869 -21.07 -8.31 -17.42
N LEU A 870 -20.31 -7.56 -16.62
CA LEU A 870 -20.83 -6.46 -15.81
C LEU A 870 -21.36 -5.33 -16.68
N ALA A 871 -20.62 -4.97 -17.74
CA ALA A 871 -21.03 -3.93 -18.67
C ALA A 871 -22.33 -4.30 -19.42
N ARG A 872 -22.46 -5.54 -19.89
CA ARG A 872 -23.69 -6.01 -20.57
C ARG A 872 -24.93 -5.86 -19.71
N GLU A 873 -24.84 -6.19 -18.42
CA GLU A 873 -25.96 -5.98 -17.49
C GLU A 873 -26.31 -4.50 -17.36
N LEU A 874 -25.32 -3.64 -17.12
CA LEU A 874 -25.54 -2.20 -16.92
C LEU A 874 -26.09 -1.53 -18.19
N VAL A 875 -25.58 -1.89 -19.36
CA VAL A 875 -26.07 -1.40 -20.67
C VAL A 875 -27.51 -1.87 -20.89
N THR A 876 -27.81 -3.15 -20.64
CA THR A 876 -29.17 -3.69 -20.77
C THR A 876 -30.16 -2.96 -19.88
N GLU A 877 -29.80 -2.71 -18.61
CA GLU A 877 -30.65 -1.99 -17.66
C GLU A 877 -30.95 -0.55 -18.10
N ARG A 878 -29.93 0.19 -18.54
CA ARG A 878 -30.10 1.57 -19.04
C ARG A 878 -30.96 1.61 -20.30
N VAL A 879 -30.77 0.68 -21.23
CA VAL A 879 -31.63 0.55 -22.41
C VAL A 879 -33.09 0.28 -22.01
N GLN A 880 -33.34 -0.62 -21.06
CA GLN A 880 -34.68 -0.91 -20.55
C GLN A 880 -35.35 0.29 -19.87
N ARG A 881 -34.57 1.21 -19.29
CA ARG A 881 -35.04 2.47 -18.70
C ARG A 881 -35.28 3.58 -19.73
N GLY A 882 -34.92 3.35 -20.99
CA GLY A 882 -34.98 4.37 -22.04
C GLY A 882 -33.83 5.38 -22.00
N GLU A 883 -32.70 5.02 -21.38
CA GLU A 883 -31.53 5.87 -21.17
C GLU A 883 -30.43 5.61 -22.23
N ALA A 884 -30.82 5.19 -23.44
CA ALA A 884 -29.88 4.88 -24.52
C ALA A 884 -29.05 6.10 -24.96
N ASP A 885 -29.58 7.31 -24.85
CA ASP A 885 -28.86 8.54 -25.20
C ASP A 885 -27.66 8.78 -24.28
N GLU A 886 -27.71 8.33 -23.01
CA GLU A 886 -26.57 8.40 -22.08
C GLU A 886 -25.47 7.40 -22.45
N LEU A 887 -25.80 6.38 -23.24
CA LEU A 887 -24.87 5.37 -23.75
C LEU A 887 -24.26 5.76 -25.10
N GLY A 888 -24.49 7.00 -25.58
CA GLY A 888 -24.08 7.45 -26.91
C GLY A 888 -25.12 7.19 -28.00
N GLY A 889 -26.32 6.71 -27.65
CA GLY A 889 -27.40 6.40 -28.58
C GLY A 889 -27.50 4.92 -28.93
N LEU A 890 -28.54 4.56 -29.68
CA LEU A 890 -28.80 3.15 -30.04
C LEU A 890 -27.71 2.54 -30.94
N ASP A 891 -27.03 3.35 -31.76
CA ASP A 891 -25.97 2.85 -32.64
C ASP A 891 -24.76 2.36 -31.84
N GLU A 892 -24.35 3.09 -30.80
CA GLU A 892 -23.28 2.66 -29.88
C GLU A 892 -23.68 1.41 -29.07
N VAL A 893 -24.93 1.34 -28.63
CA VAL A 893 -25.47 0.15 -27.95
C VAL A 893 -25.43 -1.07 -28.88
N ASN A 894 -25.84 -0.91 -30.14
CA ASN A 894 -25.82 -1.99 -31.12
C ASN A 894 -24.37 -2.41 -31.43
N ALA A 895 -23.45 -1.46 -31.57
CA ALA A 895 -22.02 -1.74 -31.77
C ALA A 895 -21.44 -2.52 -30.59
N PHE A 896 -21.79 -2.15 -29.35
CA PHE A 896 -21.38 -2.85 -28.14
C PHE A 896 -21.85 -4.32 -28.13
N PHE A 897 -23.13 -4.58 -28.42
CA PHE A 897 -23.68 -5.94 -28.45
C PHE A 897 -23.26 -6.76 -29.67
N ALA A 898 -22.74 -6.13 -30.73
CA ALA A 898 -22.25 -6.86 -31.90
C ALA A 898 -20.92 -7.58 -31.65
N VAL A 899 -20.12 -7.11 -30.69
CA VAL A 899 -18.77 -7.61 -30.40
C VAL A 899 -18.62 -8.24 -29.01
N THR A 900 -19.68 -8.21 -28.19
CA THR A 900 -19.75 -8.84 -26.86
C THR A 900 -20.87 -9.86 -26.80
#